data_AF-A0A6A6T3G6-F1
#
_entry.id   AF-A0A6A6T3G6-F1
#
_cell.length_a   1.000
_cell.length_b   1.000
_cell.length_c   1.000
_cell.angle_alpha   90.00
_cell.angle_beta   90.00
_cell.angle_gamma   90.00
#
_symmetry.space_group_name_H-M   'P 1'
#
loop_
_entity.id
_entity.type
_entity.pdbx_description
1 polymer ?
#
loop_
_entity_poly.entity_id
_entity_poly.type
_entity_poly.pdbx_seq_one_letter_code
_entity_poly.pdbx_strand_id
1 'polypeptide(L)'
;MSHPLTQSDLIFPMQSLSTSTTLNSLRRSALSISNRLSSITRDSVFVQSVAEVFDLPLVANERCGGWYMPPENKVESVYFKSTDGHTNEWSFNTRRLNLQVLDVIEKFGGCVIVDSTRRGKSMPDALLKTVPIWCCVMNRALFAESGSHDLHTPPQAVSASEHAQIEERIDRFVREFLDICKPNIPSLRQKLQKPLRPIWVTQGSTLPEATPDFPEFHPIVLCTASGRVQGAEVSAGGYIQGAADDHEAWSHGLIPKIFWSNKDRLLSTNEEELPELIADLLNKEQGPDSVPALIKPTINLHVSSSQKLDISPYDIIISCTPEALHTTNPEYVKSKKYLHLPLQTGKIGSRDLRGQILRLPSFMESLDLTDSKILVCCPTGKDISVGVALAILCLYANDDGKIKSHATGKHVDKTFIKQRLSWMTTTSPTLNPSRETLKSINAFLMPDPNSRSSAEIPTGPLASRLTLINSNPTSSAPQSHSTPMSHTLFSNLENSNQPWSFTRTLASKLPTHPSGTVTGTATFTPYTFPATAPKSITEAGPALLYSEEGEFVTDTNLRFIARRKYIYILCTPEAEAEADDPYIKIHFFESDAGTEGQGGLFVEMSALALSSDGDAVWKAQNRDTHLCGGDLYAASWKFGDGMVGDVGRVDKKAVEGILGGPGKGEMWWEVRYDVTGPKKDYLSLTRYWRG
;
A
#
# COMPACT_ATOMS: atom_id res chain seq x y z
N MET A 1 11.74 -7.34 -50.14
CA MET A 1 10.30 -7.28 -50.49
C MET A 1 9.54 -7.37 -49.19
N SER A 2 8.72 -6.36 -48.88
CA SER A 2 7.93 -6.28 -47.66
C SER A 2 6.85 -7.36 -47.64
N HIS A 3 6.82 -8.17 -46.59
CA HIS A 3 5.71 -9.10 -46.35
C HIS A 3 4.38 -8.32 -46.28
N PRO A 4 3.31 -8.79 -46.94
CA PRO A 4 1.98 -8.21 -46.76
C PRO A 4 1.51 -8.49 -45.32
N LEU A 5 1.07 -7.44 -44.62
CA LEU A 5 0.50 -7.54 -43.28
C LEU A 5 -0.71 -8.49 -43.31
N THR A 6 -0.70 -9.49 -42.43
CA THR A 6 -1.82 -10.43 -42.26
C THR A 6 -2.66 -10.03 -41.04
N GLN A 7 -3.90 -10.53 -40.95
CA GLN A 7 -4.82 -10.25 -39.83
C GLN A 7 -4.22 -10.61 -38.46
N SER A 8 -3.38 -11.64 -38.41
CA SER A 8 -2.59 -12.09 -37.26
C SER A 8 -1.49 -11.11 -36.82
N ASP A 9 -1.03 -10.22 -37.71
CA ASP A 9 -0.05 -9.18 -37.37
C ASP A 9 -0.71 -7.98 -36.68
N LEU A 10 -2.04 -7.82 -36.83
CA LEU A 10 -2.80 -6.72 -36.26
C LEU A 10 -3.61 -7.09 -35.01
N ILE A 11 -3.82 -8.40 -34.75
CA ILE A 11 -4.58 -8.90 -33.61
C ILE A 11 -3.89 -10.20 -33.11
N PHE A 12 -3.30 -10.12 -31.91
CA PHE A 12 -2.49 -11.05 -31.09
C PHE A 12 -2.11 -12.49 -31.58
N PRO A 13 -0.91 -12.99 -31.21
CA PRO A 13 -0.29 -14.17 -31.83
C PRO A 13 -0.83 -15.50 -31.28
N MET A 14 -1.39 -16.34 -32.17
CA MET A 14 -1.48 -17.77 -31.91
C MET A 14 -0.11 -18.43 -32.12
N GLN A 15 0.46 -18.91 -31.01
CA GLN A 15 1.42 -20.00 -30.85
C GLN A 15 2.48 -20.21 -31.96
N SER A 16 3.66 -19.63 -31.73
CA SER A 16 4.91 -20.39 -31.87
C SER A 16 5.66 -20.29 -30.54
N LEU A 17 5.89 -21.42 -29.86
CA LEU A 17 6.67 -21.47 -28.63
C LEU A 17 8.13 -21.15 -28.98
N SER A 18 8.49 -19.87 -28.92
CA SER A 18 9.88 -19.45 -28.98
C SER A 18 10.65 -20.00 -27.77
N THR A 19 11.94 -20.26 -27.92
CA THR A 19 12.84 -20.64 -26.82
C THR A 19 12.77 -19.64 -25.66
N SER A 20 12.51 -18.37 -25.94
CA SER A 20 12.26 -17.32 -24.95
C SER A 20 10.98 -17.54 -24.15
N THR A 21 9.92 -18.09 -24.76
CA THR A 21 8.66 -18.43 -24.08
C THR A 21 8.85 -19.62 -23.14
N THR A 22 9.60 -20.63 -23.56
CA THR A 22 9.99 -21.78 -22.72
C THR A 22 10.90 -21.34 -21.57
N LEU A 23 11.88 -20.46 -21.82
CA LEU A 23 12.74 -19.90 -20.78
C LEU A 23 11.98 -18.98 -19.81
N ASN A 24 10.99 -18.23 -20.29
CA ASN A 24 10.13 -17.41 -19.43
C ASN A 24 9.16 -18.27 -18.61
N SER A 25 8.64 -19.37 -19.16
CA SER A 25 7.86 -20.36 -18.42
C SER A 25 8.70 -21.05 -17.34
N LEU A 26 9.93 -21.46 -17.67
CA LEU A 26 10.90 -22.01 -16.71
C LEU A 26 11.29 -20.99 -15.62
N ARG A 27 11.45 -19.71 -15.97
CA ARG A 27 11.69 -18.63 -14.99
C ARG A 27 10.47 -18.35 -14.10
N ARG A 28 9.24 -18.38 -14.65
CA ARG A 28 7.99 -18.26 -13.87
C ARG A 28 7.84 -19.43 -12.91
N SER A 29 8.12 -20.64 -13.35
CA SER A 29 8.11 -21.84 -12.51
C SER A 29 9.19 -21.80 -11.43
N ALA A 30 10.40 -21.32 -11.74
CA ALA A 30 11.47 -21.16 -10.76
C ALA A 30 11.13 -20.13 -9.68
N LEU A 31 10.35 -19.09 -10.02
CA LEU A 31 9.87 -18.04 -9.13
C LEU A 31 8.39 -18.23 -8.74
N SER A 32 8.01 -19.46 -8.41
CA SER A 32 6.66 -19.78 -7.91
C SER A 32 6.49 -19.39 -6.43
N ILE A 33 5.24 -19.27 -5.96
CA ILE A 33 4.92 -19.09 -4.54
C ILE A 33 5.42 -20.31 -3.77
N SER A 34 5.14 -21.52 -4.28
CA SER A 34 5.56 -22.79 -3.68
C SER A 34 7.07 -22.86 -3.42
N ASN A 35 7.88 -22.45 -4.41
CA ASN A 35 9.34 -22.43 -4.27
C ASN A 35 9.81 -21.41 -3.23
N ARG A 36 9.13 -20.25 -3.13
CA ARG A 36 9.46 -19.24 -2.14
C ARG A 36 9.13 -19.70 -0.73
N LEU A 37 7.94 -20.26 -0.50
CA LEU A 37 7.55 -20.81 0.80
C LEU A 37 8.48 -21.97 1.22
N SER A 38 8.86 -22.82 0.27
CA SER A 38 9.82 -23.91 0.50
C SER A 38 11.21 -23.38 0.85
N SER A 39 11.67 -22.33 0.16
CA SER A 39 12.96 -21.69 0.43
C SER A 39 12.98 -21.01 1.81
N ILE A 40 11.91 -20.28 2.16
CA ILE A 40 11.72 -19.67 3.48
C ILE A 40 11.76 -20.75 4.57
N THR A 41 11.04 -21.86 4.37
CA THR A 41 11.03 -22.99 5.28
C THR A 41 12.42 -23.58 5.47
N ARG A 42 13.16 -23.81 4.38
CA ARG A 42 14.53 -24.34 4.44
C ARG A 42 15.46 -23.39 5.18
N ASP A 43 15.41 -22.11 4.88
CA ASP A 43 16.29 -21.10 5.47
C ASP A 43 15.98 -20.87 6.96
N SER A 44 14.73 -21.08 7.39
CA SER A 44 14.34 -20.98 8.80
C SER A 44 15.03 -22.01 9.70
N VAL A 45 15.35 -23.20 9.18
CA VAL A 45 16.06 -24.25 9.94
C VAL A 45 17.47 -23.77 10.29
N PHE A 46 18.13 -23.10 9.35
CA PHE A 46 19.43 -22.48 9.60
C PHE A 46 19.33 -21.38 10.65
N VAL A 47 18.34 -20.47 10.51
CA VAL A 47 18.10 -19.40 11.50
C VAL A 47 17.91 -19.97 12.91
N GLN A 48 17.14 -21.04 13.04
CA GLN A 48 16.93 -21.73 14.31
C GLN A 48 18.25 -22.32 14.86
N SER A 49 19.05 -22.98 14.03
CA SER A 49 20.35 -23.52 14.46
C SER A 49 21.32 -22.43 14.96
N VAL A 50 21.27 -21.23 14.38
CA VAL A 50 22.06 -20.07 14.86
C VAL A 50 21.56 -19.63 16.24
N ALA A 51 20.25 -19.53 16.44
CA ALA A 51 19.69 -19.18 17.75
C ALA A 51 20.08 -20.20 18.83
N GLU A 52 20.01 -21.49 18.51
CA GLU A 52 20.34 -22.59 19.42
C GLU A 52 21.84 -22.62 19.78
N VAL A 53 22.74 -22.47 18.80
CA VAL A 53 24.18 -22.51 19.06
C VAL A 53 24.63 -21.31 19.89
N PHE A 54 24.10 -20.12 19.62
CA PHE A 54 24.45 -18.92 20.39
C PHE A 54 23.66 -18.81 21.71
N ASP A 55 22.63 -19.62 21.92
CA ASP A 55 21.68 -19.52 23.04
C ASP A 55 21.10 -18.10 23.19
N LEU A 56 20.67 -17.53 22.07
CA LEU A 56 20.16 -16.16 22.00
C LEU A 56 18.80 -16.07 21.30
N PRO A 57 17.92 -15.15 21.73
CA PRO A 57 16.59 -15.04 21.17
C PRO A 57 16.59 -14.42 19.76
N LEU A 58 15.58 -14.78 18.95
CA LEU A 58 15.40 -14.27 17.60
C LEU A 58 14.66 -12.93 17.57
N VAL A 59 15.23 -11.97 16.86
CA VAL A 59 14.68 -10.65 16.58
C VAL A 59 14.52 -10.49 15.07
N ALA A 60 13.30 -10.21 14.62
CA ALA A 60 13.01 -10.06 13.20
C ALA A 60 13.32 -8.64 12.70
N ASN A 61 14.17 -8.49 11.68
CA ASN A 61 14.18 -7.25 10.89
C ASN A 61 12.98 -7.26 9.94
N GLU A 62 11.94 -6.47 10.25
CA GLU A 62 10.57 -6.54 9.70
C GLU A 62 10.43 -6.19 8.21
N ARG A 63 11.53 -6.07 7.47
CA ARG A 63 11.49 -6.10 6.01
C ARG A 63 11.21 -7.51 5.49
N CYS A 64 11.87 -8.52 6.07
CA CYS A 64 11.69 -9.91 5.66
C CYS A 64 12.05 -10.94 6.74
N GLY A 65 12.77 -10.55 7.80
CA GLY A 65 13.26 -11.46 8.84
C GLY A 65 12.16 -12.30 9.49
N GLY A 66 10.96 -11.71 9.68
CA GLY A 66 9.83 -12.41 10.28
C GLY A 66 9.34 -13.62 9.49
N TRP A 67 9.64 -13.72 8.19
CA TRP A 67 9.30 -14.89 7.39
C TRP A 67 10.13 -16.12 7.75
N TYR A 68 11.36 -15.94 8.24
CA TYR A 68 12.31 -17.02 8.47
C TYR A 68 12.32 -17.54 9.92
N MET A 69 11.28 -17.23 10.70
CA MET A 69 11.13 -17.71 12.07
C MET A 69 9.64 -17.91 12.42
N PRO A 70 9.27 -19.02 13.08
CA PRO A 70 7.94 -19.19 13.63
C PRO A 70 7.59 -18.07 14.64
N PRO A 71 6.33 -17.60 14.70
CA PRO A 71 5.92 -16.52 15.61
C PRO A 71 6.27 -16.77 17.08
N GLU A 72 6.20 -18.01 17.54
CA GLU A 72 6.53 -18.45 18.90
C GLU A 72 8.02 -18.28 19.25
N ASN A 73 8.91 -18.28 18.26
CA ASN A 73 10.35 -18.12 18.46
C ASN A 73 10.80 -16.67 18.38
N LYS A 74 9.93 -15.76 17.92
CA LYS A 74 10.23 -14.34 17.76
C LYS A 74 9.94 -13.58 19.06
N VAL A 75 10.97 -12.97 19.64
CA VAL A 75 10.80 -12.18 20.86
C VAL A 75 10.51 -10.70 20.60
N GLU A 76 11.00 -10.16 19.48
CA GLU A 76 10.90 -8.74 19.16
C GLU A 76 11.10 -8.47 17.66
N SER A 77 10.76 -7.26 17.23
CA SER A 77 10.89 -6.72 15.88
C SER A 77 11.79 -5.49 15.84
N VAL A 78 12.54 -5.33 14.74
CA VAL A 78 13.33 -4.14 14.43
C VAL A 78 13.12 -3.70 12.98
N TYR A 79 13.48 -2.46 12.67
CA TYR A 79 13.36 -1.87 11.34
C TYR A 79 14.67 -1.21 10.90
N PHE A 80 15.73 -2.00 10.74
CA PHE A 80 17.00 -1.54 10.16
C PHE A 80 16.91 -1.55 8.64
N LYS A 81 16.96 -0.37 8.01
CA LYS A 81 16.81 -0.25 6.56
C LYS A 81 18.16 -0.33 5.86
N SER A 82 18.20 -1.11 4.78
CA SER A 82 19.42 -1.28 3.96
C SER A 82 19.92 0.03 3.36
N THR A 83 19.02 0.95 3.01
CA THR A 83 19.39 2.24 2.40
C THR A 83 20.28 3.08 3.30
N ASP A 84 20.14 2.93 4.62
CA ASP A 84 20.88 3.70 5.62
C ASP A 84 22.34 3.19 5.74
N GLY A 85 22.65 2.07 5.07
CA GLY A 85 23.99 1.48 4.96
C GLY A 85 24.51 1.42 3.53
N HIS A 86 23.83 1.99 2.54
CA HIS A 86 24.33 2.01 1.16
C HIS A 86 25.61 2.86 1.06
N THR A 87 26.50 2.46 0.15
CA THR A 87 27.74 3.20 -0.09
C THR A 87 27.43 4.66 -0.45
N ASN A 88 28.14 5.60 0.20
CA ASN A 88 27.93 7.05 0.13
C ASN A 88 26.63 7.59 0.75
N GLU A 89 25.75 6.75 1.28
CA GLU A 89 24.45 7.12 1.86
C GLU A 89 24.31 6.67 3.33
N TRP A 90 25.44 6.45 4.02
CA TRP A 90 25.47 6.01 5.41
C TRP A 90 24.79 7.04 6.32
N SER A 91 23.82 6.59 7.11
CA SER A 91 23.05 7.47 7.99
C SER A 91 22.57 6.77 9.25
N PHE A 92 22.44 7.53 10.33
CA PHE A 92 21.75 7.11 11.54
C PHE A 92 20.30 7.61 11.52
N ASN A 93 19.34 6.69 11.62
CA ASN A 93 17.94 7.07 11.47
C ASN A 93 17.29 7.50 12.78
N THR A 94 17.10 8.82 12.93
CA THR A 94 16.43 9.41 14.10
C THR A 94 14.93 9.12 14.23
N ARG A 95 14.32 8.44 13.24
CA ARG A 95 12.91 7.99 13.33
C ARG A 95 12.80 6.53 13.76
N ARG A 96 13.78 5.69 13.41
CA ARG A 96 13.79 4.24 13.65
C ARG A 96 14.96 3.92 14.55
N LEU A 97 14.80 4.28 15.82
CA LEU A 97 15.87 4.17 16.80
C LEU A 97 16.13 2.73 17.26
N ASN A 98 15.17 1.81 17.08
CA ASN A 98 15.30 0.40 17.46
C ASN A 98 15.75 0.19 18.94
N LEU A 99 15.37 1.08 19.87
CA LEU A 99 15.81 1.01 21.27
C LEU A 99 15.23 -0.19 22.04
N GLN A 100 14.13 -0.77 21.56
CA GLN A 100 13.55 -2.01 22.12
C GLN A 100 14.51 -3.20 22.08
N VAL A 101 15.54 -3.16 21.22
CA VAL A 101 16.63 -4.16 21.23
C VAL A 101 17.35 -4.18 22.58
N LEU A 102 17.45 -3.03 23.25
CA LEU A 102 18.09 -2.93 24.56
C LEU A 102 17.29 -3.66 25.65
N ASP A 103 15.95 -3.73 25.53
CA ASP A 103 15.11 -4.53 26.43
C ASP A 103 15.36 -6.04 26.26
N VAL A 104 15.60 -6.47 25.02
CA VAL A 104 15.98 -7.86 24.72
C VAL A 104 17.36 -8.17 25.31
N ILE A 105 18.33 -7.28 25.12
CA ILE A 105 19.70 -7.48 25.62
C ILE A 105 19.75 -7.47 27.14
N GLU A 106 19.00 -6.59 27.81
CA GLU A 106 18.89 -6.57 29.27
C GLU A 106 18.44 -7.94 29.81
N LYS A 107 17.47 -8.57 29.13
CA LYS A 107 16.88 -9.84 29.56
C LYS A 107 17.72 -11.07 29.20
N PHE A 108 18.35 -11.08 28.01
CA PHE A 108 18.96 -12.28 27.44
C PHE A 108 20.47 -12.17 27.21
N GLY A 109 21.07 -11.02 27.48
CA GLY A 109 22.51 -10.79 27.31
C GLY A 109 22.98 -10.60 25.87
N GLY A 110 22.08 -10.68 24.87
CA GLY A 110 22.36 -10.51 23.45
C GLY A 110 21.12 -10.82 22.61
N CYS A 111 21.26 -10.83 21.28
CA CYS A 111 20.18 -11.28 20.39
C CYS A 111 20.69 -11.71 19.01
N VAL A 112 19.84 -12.44 18.28
CA VAL A 112 20.05 -12.75 16.86
C VAL A 112 19.09 -11.92 16.01
N ILE A 113 19.62 -10.96 15.24
CA ILE A 113 18.83 -10.18 14.28
C ILE A 113 18.85 -10.88 12.93
N VAL A 114 17.66 -11.23 12.44
CA VAL A 114 17.49 -11.99 11.20
C VAL A 114 17.04 -11.08 10.07
N ASP A 115 17.72 -11.17 8.94
CA ASP A 115 17.36 -10.53 7.68
C ASP A 115 17.75 -11.44 6.51
N SER A 116 17.36 -11.10 5.29
CA SER A 116 17.75 -11.84 4.09
C SER A 116 18.11 -10.90 2.95
N THR A 117 18.73 -11.44 1.91
CA THR A 117 19.07 -10.65 0.72
C THR A 117 19.03 -11.50 -0.52
N ARG A 118 18.70 -10.90 -1.67
CA ARG A 118 18.71 -11.59 -2.95
C ARG A 118 19.99 -11.37 -3.73
N ARG A 119 20.13 -12.20 -4.77
CA ARG A 119 21.01 -12.03 -5.95
C ARG A 119 22.42 -11.55 -5.65
N GLY A 120 23.34 -12.51 -5.57
CA GLY A 120 24.79 -12.26 -5.65
C GLY A 120 25.43 -11.68 -4.39
N LYS A 121 24.64 -10.99 -3.54
CA LYS A 121 25.05 -10.53 -2.21
C LYS A 121 25.06 -11.71 -1.23
N SER A 122 26.07 -11.77 -0.38
CA SER A 122 26.11 -12.71 0.75
C SER A 122 25.34 -12.21 1.97
N MET A 123 25.09 -10.90 2.05
CA MET A 123 24.50 -10.23 3.21
C MET A 123 23.83 -8.92 2.81
N PRO A 124 22.69 -8.54 3.43
CA PRO A 124 22.08 -7.23 3.21
C PRO A 124 22.90 -6.10 3.85
N ASP A 125 22.86 -4.92 3.22
CA ASP A 125 23.54 -3.71 3.75
C ASP A 125 23.06 -3.31 5.15
N ALA A 126 21.83 -3.71 5.52
CA ALA A 126 21.30 -3.53 6.87
C ALA A 126 22.18 -4.22 7.93
N LEU A 127 22.60 -5.46 7.67
CA LEU A 127 23.46 -6.23 8.58
C LEU A 127 24.96 -5.88 8.40
N LEU A 128 25.40 -5.52 7.19
CA LEU A 128 26.80 -5.16 6.94
C LEU A 128 27.20 -3.83 7.60
N LYS A 129 26.29 -2.85 7.59
CA LYS A 129 26.63 -1.45 7.89
C LYS A 129 25.59 -0.75 8.78
N THR A 130 24.29 -0.87 8.51
CA THR A 130 23.27 -0.14 9.29
C THR A 130 23.26 -0.53 10.77
N VAL A 131 23.20 -1.83 11.08
CA VAL A 131 23.23 -2.31 12.47
C VAL A 131 24.58 -2.03 13.14
N PRO A 132 25.74 -2.24 12.48
CA PRO A 132 27.02 -1.79 13.01
C PRO A 132 27.12 -0.30 13.35
N ILE A 133 26.65 0.58 12.46
CA ILE A 133 26.58 2.03 12.73
C ILE A 133 25.74 2.27 13.98
N TRP A 134 24.58 1.62 14.09
CA TRP A 134 23.71 1.74 15.26
C TRP A 134 24.40 1.27 16.55
N CYS A 135 25.07 0.11 16.53
CA CYS A 135 25.81 -0.40 17.68
C CYS A 135 26.91 0.58 18.11
N CYS A 136 27.67 1.12 17.17
CA CYS A 136 28.74 2.09 17.44
C CYS A 136 28.18 3.39 18.06
N VAL A 137 27.08 3.92 17.52
CA VAL A 137 26.41 5.11 18.07
C VAL A 137 25.89 4.85 19.49
N MET A 138 25.25 3.71 19.76
CA MET A 138 24.82 3.34 21.11
C MET A 138 26.02 3.21 22.05
N ASN A 139 27.08 2.54 21.63
CA ASN A 139 28.28 2.36 22.45
C ASN A 139 28.91 3.71 22.81
N ARG A 140 29.16 4.60 21.85
CA ARG A 140 29.73 5.93 22.13
C ARG A 140 28.81 6.81 22.97
N ALA A 141 27.50 6.75 22.76
CA ALA A 141 26.55 7.56 23.52
C ALA A 141 26.40 7.09 24.97
N LEU A 142 26.48 5.78 25.22
CA LEU A 142 26.23 5.17 26.52
C LEU A 142 27.54 4.96 27.32
N PHE A 143 28.64 4.66 26.64
CA PHE A 143 29.90 4.27 27.24
C PHE A 143 31.04 5.25 26.92
N ALA A 144 30.73 6.53 26.73
CA ALA A 144 31.69 7.57 26.35
C ALA A 144 32.97 7.61 27.23
N GLU A 145 32.87 7.18 28.50
CA GLU A 145 33.98 7.19 29.46
C GLU A 145 34.85 5.92 29.43
N SER A 146 34.46 4.87 28.71
CA SER A 146 35.07 3.52 28.82
C SER A 146 35.87 3.07 27.58
N GLY A 147 36.20 3.96 26.65
CA GLY A 147 37.02 3.65 25.48
C GLY A 147 36.58 4.37 24.19
N SER A 148 37.25 4.06 23.08
CA SER A 148 36.96 4.68 21.76
C SER A 148 35.69 4.15 21.10
N HIS A 149 35.29 2.91 21.42
CA HIS A 149 34.13 2.22 20.82
C HIS A 149 34.13 2.34 19.29
N ASP A 150 35.15 1.76 18.67
CA ASP A 150 35.35 1.80 17.23
C ASP A 150 34.21 1.08 16.49
N LEU A 151 33.89 1.52 15.27
CA LEU A 151 32.97 0.79 14.41
C LEU A 151 33.50 -0.62 14.12
N HIS A 152 32.59 -1.57 14.00
CA HIS A 152 32.91 -2.93 13.58
C HIS A 152 32.16 -3.27 12.30
N THR A 153 32.89 -3.46 11.20
CA THR A 153 32.33 -3.95 9.92
C THR A 153 33.07 -5.20 9.47
N PRO A 154 32.44 -6.10 8.69
CA PRO A 154 33.08 -7.32 8.22
C PRO A 154 34.10 -6.98 7.11
N PRO A 155 35.42 -7.18 7.32
CA PRO A 155 36.46 -6.76 6.39
C PRO A 155 36.42 -7.47 5.03
N GLN A 156 35.79 -8.65 4.97
CA GLN A 156 35.57 -9.42 3.75
C GLN A 156 34.50 -8.82 2.82
N ALA A 157 33.67 -7.91 3.33
CA ALA A 157 32.55 -7.32 2.58
C ALA A 157 32.53 -5.79 2.59
N VAL A 158 33.21 -5.15 3.56
CA VAL A 158 33.35 -3.70 3.66
C VAL A 158 34.83 -3.36 3.56
N SER A 159 35.21 -2.59 2.53
CA SER A 159 36.61 -2.18 2.34
C SER A 159 37.10 -1.28 3.46
N ALA A 160 38.41 -1.26 3.72
CA ALA A 160 39.01 -0.38 4.73
C ALA A 160 38.73 1.11 4.47
N SER A 161 38.65 1.52 3.19
CA SER A 161 38.28 2.89 2.81
C SER A 161 36.83 3.20 3.13
N GLU A 162 35.91 2.30 2.79
CA GLU A 162 34.48 2.46 3.14
C GLU A 162 34.29 2.50 4.66
N HIS A 163 34.96 1.61 5.39
CA HIS A 163 34.95 1.58 6.84
C HIS A 163 35.37 2.93 7.45
N ALA A 164 36.54 3.46 7.04
CA ALA A 164 37.06 4.73 7.55
C ALA A 164 36.12 5.91 7.26
N GLN A 165 35.50 5.93 6.08
CA GLN A 165 34.50 6.95 5.73
C GLN A 165 33.23 6.87 6.57
N ILE A 166 32.78 5.66 6.94
CA ILE A 166 31.65 5.49 7.86
C ILE A 166 32.05 5.99 9.26
N GLU A 167 33.23 5.59 9.73
CA GLU A 167 33.78 5.93 11.04
C GLU A 167 33.84 7.45 11.27
N GLU A 168 34.30 8.21 10.27
CA GLU A 168 34.36 9.68 10.31
C GLU A 168 32.98 10.35 10.52
N ARG A 169 31.88 9.65 10.19
CA ARG A 169 30.51 10.16 10.36
C ARG A 169 29.89 9.81 11.70
N ILE A 170 30.45 8.88 12.47
CA ILE A 170 29.84 8.37 13.71
C ILE A 170 29.60 9.48 14.73
N ASP A 171 30.56 10.39 14.95
CA ASP A 171 30.42 11.46 15.96
C ASP A 171 29.29 12.43 15.63
N ARG A 172 29.00 12.63 14.34
CA ARG A 172 27.81 13.35 13.91
C ARG A 172 26.54 12.59 14.27
N PHE A 173 26.51 11.28 14.04
CA PHE A 173 25.35 10.45 14.38
C PHE A 173 25.10 10.37 15.89
N VAL A 174 26.16 10.32 16.70
CA VAL A 174 26.07 10.40 18.16
C VAL A 174 25.44 11.74 18.58
N ARG A 175 25.88 12.86 18.02
CA ARG A 175 25.24 14.17 18.26
C ARG A 175 23.77 14.20 17.82
N GLU A 176 23.45 13.66 16.64
CA GLU A 176 22.06 13.57 16.18
C GLU A 176 21.20 12.72 17.14
N PHE A 177 21.73 11.63 17.70
CA PHE A 177 21.04 10.84 18.71
C PHE A 177 20.83 11.64 20.01
N LEU A 178 21.88 12.27 20.55
CA LEU A 178 21.81 12.99 21.83
C LEU A 178 20.98 14.29 21.73
N ASP A 179 21.24 15.11 20.71
CA ASP A 179 20.70 16.47 20.62
C ASP A 179 19.28 16.51 20.04
N ILE A 180 18.96 15.62 19.08
CA ILE A 180 17.64 15.58 18.44
C ILE A 180 16.72 14.64 19.20
N CYS A 181 17.17 13.42 19.53
CA CYS A 181 16.28 12.42 20.13
C CYS A 181 16.15 12.61 21.64
N LYS A 182 17.15 13.23 22.29
CA LYS A 182 17.23 13.49 23.74
C LYS A 182 16.82 12.27 24.58
N PRO A 183 17.48 11.11 24.37
CA PRO A 183 17.17 9.89 25.11
C PRO A 183 17.48 10.04 26.60
N ASN A 184 16.80 9.28 27.45
CA ASN A 184 17.15 9.15 28.85
C ASN A 184 18.38 8.22 29.00
N ILE A 185 19.58 8.80 28.89
CA ILE A 185 20.85 8.06 28.96
C ILE A 185 20.99 7.22 30.24
N PRO A 186 20.69 7.72 31.46
CA PRO A 186 20.72 6.90 32.66
C PRO A 186 19.84 5.65 32.58
N SER A 187 18.61 5.77 32.07
CA SER A 187 17.71 4.62 31.90
C SER A 187 18.24 3.63 30.87
N LEU A 188 18.81 4.10 29.75
CA LEU A 188 19.44 3.21 28.76
C LEU A 188 20.69 2.51 29.32
N ARG A 189 21.48 3.17 30.16
CA ARG A 189 22.63 2.57 30.83
C ARG A 189 22.27 1.51 31.85
N GLN A 190 21.11 1.61 32.49
CA GLN A 190 20.62 0.55 33.37
C GLN A 190 20.34 -0.74 32.58
N LYS A 191 19.79 -0.62 31.36
CA LYS A 191 19.50 -1.77 30.49
C LYS A 191 20.76 -2.37 29.87
N LEU A 192 21.70 -1.53 29.48
CA LEU A 192 22.89 -1.95 28.74
C LEU A 192 24.16 -1.74 29.58
N GLN A 193 24.68 -2.83 30.17
CA GLN A 193 25.83 -2.79 31.08
C GLN A 193 27.18 -2.98 30.39
N LYS A 194 27.22 -3.60 29.22
CA LYS A 194 28.41 -3.80 28.39
C LYS A 194 28.20 -3.22 26.98
N PRO A 195 29.26 -2.86 26.24
CA PRO A 195 29.11 -2.43 24.86
C PRO A 195 28.53 -3.53 23.97
N LEU A 196 27.91 -3.14 22.86
CA LEU A 196 27.36 -4.01 21.84
C LEU A 196 28.44 -4.43 20.85
N ARG A 197 28.43 -5.69 20.40
CA ARG A 197 29.34 -6.17 19.35
C ARG A 197 28.57 -6.92 18.27
N PRO A 198 28.58 -6.44 17.01
CA PRO A 198 28.00 -7.20 15.91
C PRO A 198 28.86 -8.43 15.56
N ILE A 199 28.19 -9.56 15.29
CA ILE A 199 28.79 -10.82 14.84
C ILE A 199 28.04 -11.29 13.59
N TRP A 200 28.73 -11.49 12.47
CA TRP A 200 28.06 -11.82 11.20
C TRP A 200 28.01 -13.32 10.96
N VAL A 201 26.81 -13.85 10.70
CA VAL A 201 26.57 -15.27 10.44
C VAL A 201 25.78 -15.42 9.14
N THR A 202 26.25 -16.30 8.27
CA THR A 202 25.62 -16.66 6.98
C THR A 202 25.58 -18.17 6.85
N GLN A 203 24.82 -18.71 5.90
CA GLN A 203 24.82 -20.17 5.66
C GLN A 203 26.20 -20.74 5.24
N GLY A 204 27.14 -19.89 4.82
CA GLY A 204 28.52 -20.31 4.54
C GLY A 204 29.44 -20.25 5.76
N SER A 205 28.95 -19.77 6.91
CA SER A 205 29.72 -19.67 8.15
C SER A 205 29.76 -21.03 8.85
N THR A 206 30.91 -21.39 9.43
CA THR A 206 31.01 -22.51 10.37
C THR A 206 30.44 -22.07 11.72
N LEU A 207 29.41 -22.77 12.20
CA LEU A 207 28.85 -22.52 13.52
C LEU A 207 29.77 -23.12 14.61
N PRO A 208 29.91 -22.44 15.77
CA PRO A 208 30.63 -23.00 16.92
C PRO A 208 30.10 -24.37 17.35
N GLU A 209 31.00 -25.24 17.82
CA GLU A 209 30.63 -26.56 18.38
C GLU A 209 29.95 -26.45 19.75
N ALA A 210 30.22 -25.37 20.48
CA ALA A 210 29.64 -25.07 21.78
C ALA A 210 29.26 -23.58 21.87
N THR A 211 28.33 -23.26 22.75
CA THR A 211 27.86 -21.89 22.99
C THR A 211 29.01 -20.98 23.39
N PRO A 212 29.32 -19.93 22.59
CA PRO A 212 30.39 -19.01 22.92
C PRO A 212 30.02 -18.11 24.12
N ASP A 213 30.99 -17.86 24.99
CA ASP A 213 30.86 -16.86 26.05
C ASP A 213 31.47 -15.51 25.61
N PHE A 214 30.80 -14.41 25.96
CA PHE A 214 31.18 -13.05 25.60
C PHE A 214 31.21 -12.15 26.86
N PRO A 215 32.27 -12.25 27.68
CA PRO A 215 32.33 -11.53 28.95
C PRO A 215 32.41 -10.00 28.76
N GLU A 216 33.07 -9.52 27.70
CA GLU A 216 33.38 -8.10 27.50
C GLU A 216 32.29 -7.28 26.79
N PHE A 217 31.34 -7.94 26.14
CA PHE A 217 30.31 -7.27 25.34
C PHE A 217 29.00 -8.05 25.30
N HIS A 218 27.94 -7.45 24.77
CA HIS A 218 26.71 -8.12 24.41
C HIS A 218 26.73 -8.44 22.90
N PRO A 219 26.67 -9.72 22.50
CA PRO A 219 26.69 -10.11 21.09
C PRO A 219 25.36 -9.73 20.40
N ILE A 220 25.49 -9.09 19.24
CA ILE A 220 24.40 -8.87 18.30
C ILE A 220 24.69 -9.72 17.06
N VAL A 221 24.14 -10.93 17.05
CA VAL A 221 24.37 -11.89 15.96
C VAL A 221 23.51 -11.50 14.77
N LEU A 222 24.17 -11.08 13.69
CA LEU A 222 23.56 -10.61 12.45
C LEU A 222 23.47 -11.79 11.48
N CYS A 223 22.32 -12.46 11.53
CA CYS A 223 22.07 -13.68 10.77
C CYS A 223 21.44 -13.37 9.42
N THR A 224 22.17 -13.66 8.34
CA THR A 224 21.58 -13.69 6.99
C THR A 224 20.92 -15.04 6.77
N ALA A 225 19.60 -15.07 6.76
CA ALA A 225 18.82 -16.31 6.65
C ALA A 225 19.11 -17.05 5.34
N SER A 226 19.16 -16.32 4.22
CA SER A 226 19.29 -16.89 2.88
C SER A 226 20.71 -17.32 2.54
N GLY A 227 20.86 -18.54 2.02
CA GLY A 227 22.10 -19.01 1.40
C GLY A 227 22.40 -18.34 0.06
N ARG A 228 23.69 -18.10 -0.23
CA ARG A 228 24.16 -17.46 -1.47
C ARG A 228 24.19 -18.46 -2.63
N VAL A 229 23.47 -18.17 -3.71
CA VAL A 229 23.52 -18.97 -4.94
C VAL A 229 24.56 -18.38 -5.90
N GLN A 230 25.46 -19.23 -6.43
CA GLN A 230 26.37 -18.86 -7.51
C GLN A 230 25.70 -19.18 -8.86
N GLY A 231 25.30 -18.15 -9.63
CA GLY A 231 24.66 -18.32 -10.95
C GLY A 231 23.20 -17.86 -11.00
N ALA A 232 22.47 -18.30 -12.03
CA ALA A 232 21.05 -17.96 -12.20
C ALA A 232 20.15 -18.84 -11.30
N GLU A 233 19.06 -18.29 -10.76
CA GLU A 233 18.11 -18.96 -9.86
C GLU A 233 17.57 -20.30 -10.42
N VAL A 234 17.48 -20.43 -11.75
CA VAL A 234 17.07 -21.66 -12.46
C VAL A 234 18.02 -22.85 -12.20
N SER A 235 19.28 -22.58 -11.85
CA SER A 235 20.31 -23.59 -11.59
C SER A 235 20.28 -24.15 -10.16
N ALA A 236 19.45 -23.61 -9.26
CA ALA A 236 19.40 -23.99 -7.85
C ALA A 236 18.27 -24.99 -7.50
N GLY A 237 17.71 -25.68 -8.49
CA GLY A 237 16.72 -26.74 -8.25
C GLY A 237 15.43 -26.27 -7.55
N GLY A 238 14.99 -25.03 -7.81
CA GLY A 238 13.79 -24.44 -7.20
C GLY A 238 14.05 -23.64 -5.91
N TYR A 239 15.28 -23.61 -5.39
CA TYR A 239 15.62 -22.72 -4.27
C TYR A 239 15.77 -21.26 -4.71
N ILE A 240 15.19 -20.34 -3.94
CA ILE A 240 15.19 -18.89 -4.20
C ILE A 240 15.89 -18.19 -3.04
N GLN A 241 17.10 -17.68 -3.31
CA GLN A 241 17.83 -16.86 -2.34
C GLN A 241 17.03 -15.61 -1.96
N GLY A 242 16.77 -15.43 -0.66
CA GLY A 242 16.11 -14.23 -0.14
C GLY A 242 14.65 -14.14 -0.59
N ALA A 243 13.96 -15.28 -0.62
CA ALA A 243 12.60 -15.44 -1.11
C ALA A 243 11.59 -14.45 -0.50
N ALA A 244 11.78 -14.01 0.75
CA ALA A 244 10.90 -13.06 1.42
C ALA A 244 11.29 -11.57 1.28
N ASP A 245 12.44 -11.25 0.67
CA ASP A 245 12.91 -9.85 0.56
C ASP A 245 12.05 -8.97 -0.38
N ASP A 246 11.21 -9.56 -1.24
CA ASP A 246 10.18 -8.92 -2.09
C ASP A 246 8.83 -9.61 -1.91
N HIS A 247 8.52 -10.03 -0.69
CA HIS A 247 7.22 -10.65 -0.42
C HIS A 247 6.06 -9.81 -0.94
N GLU A 248 6.17 -8.49 -1.01
CA GLU A 248 5.16 -7.61 -1.61
C GLU A 248 4.86 -7.92 -3.09
N ALA A 249 5.79 -8.53 -3.82
CA ALA A 249 5.64 -8.85 -5.25
C ALA A 249 4.98 -10.22 -5.51
N TRP A 250 4.88 -11.10 -4.52
CA TRP A 250 4.40 -12.48 -4.74
C TRP A 250 3.49 -13.04 -3.64
N SER A 251 3.47 -12.45 -2.45
CA SER A 251 2.78 -13.01 -1.28
C SER A 251 1.27 -12.97 -1.36
N HIS A 252 0.68 -12.19 -2.29
CA HIS A 252 -0.77 -11.99 -2.36
C HIS A 252 -1.37 -11.52 -1.02
N GLY A 253 -0.62 -10.71 -0.26
CA GLY A 253 -1.04 -10.22 1.06
C GLY A 253 -0.77 -11.19 2.21
N LEU A 254 -0.27 -12.41 1.94
CA LEU A 254 0.15 -13.35 2.97
C LEU A 254 1.20 -12.72 3.89
N ILE A 255 1.00 -12.85 5.20
CA ILE A 255 1.93 -12.38 6.24
C ILE A 255 2.59 -13.58 6.96
N PRO A 256 3.77 -13.39 7.59
CA PRO A 256 4.49 -14.49 8.24
C PRO A 256 3.65 -15.30 9.23
N LYS A 257 2.82 -14.63 10.04
CA LYS A 257 1.98 -15.29 11.05
C LYS A 257 1.00 -16.30 10.43
N ILE A 258 0.31 -15.90 9.36
CA ILE A 258 -0.62 -16.78 8.63
C ILE A 258 0.16 -17.91 7.97
N PHE A 259 1.28 -17.58 7.33
CA PHE A 259 2.13 -18.58 6.68
C PHE A 259 2.52 -19.68 7.66
N TRP A 260 3.11 -19.33 8.81
CA TRP A 260 3.56 -20.31 9.80
C TRP A 260 2.40 -21.11 10.40
N SER A 261 1.26 -20.46 10.68
CA SER A 261 0.08 -21.14 11.23
C SER A 261 -0.57 -22.10 10.23
N ASN A 262 -0.32 -21.94 8.92
CA ASN A 262 -0.92 -22.75 7.85
C ASN A 262 0.14 -23.38 6.94
N LYS A 263 1.36 -23.54 7.45
CA LYS A 263 2.54 -23.88 6.64
C LYS A 263 2.35 -25.14 5.80
N ASP A 264 1.94 -26.24 6.43
CA ASP A 264 1.83 -27.52 5.75
C ASP A 264 0.74 -27.48 4.67
N ARG A 265 -0.39 -26.83 4.97
CA ARG A 265 -1.48 -26.63 4.01
C ARG A 265 -0.99 -25.83 2.81
N LEU A 266 -0.35 -24.68 3.03
CA LEU A 266 0.20 -23.83 1.97
C LEU A 266 1.30 -24.52 1.16
N LEU A 267 2.16 -25.34 1.77
CA LEU A 267 3.19 -26.08 1.04
C LEU A 267 2.64 -27.26 0.24
N SER A 268 1.50 -27.82 0.64
CA SER A 268 0.85 -28.95 -0.03
C SER A 268 -0.11 -28.55 -1.16
N THR A 269 -0.54 -27.28 -1.21
CA THR A 269 -1.49 -26.76 -2.19
C THR A 269 -0.83 -26.50 -3.54
N ASN A 270 -1.54 -26.81 -4.63
CA ASN A 270 -1.06 -26.58 -5.99
C ASN A 270 -0.87 -25.09 -6.26
N GLU A 271 0.13 -24.74 -7.07
CA GLU A 271 0.50 -23.34 -7.36
C GLU A 271 -0.68 -22.49 -7.88
N GLU A 272 -1.58 -23.08 -8.66
CA GLU A 272 -2.75 -22.40 -9.24
C GLU A 272 -3.82 -22.06 -8.19
N GLU A 273 -3.92 -22.85 -7.12
CA GLU A 273 -4.90 -22.68 -6.04
C GLU A 273 -4.37 -21.82 -4.88
N LEU A 274 -3.07 -21.55 -4.84
CA LEU A 274 -2.43 -20.78 -3.77
C LEU A 274 -3.00 -19.37 -3.59
N PRO A 275 -3.22 -18.56 -4.65
CA PRO A 275 -3.79 -17.23 -4.48
C PRO A 275 -5.17 -17.24 -3.82
N GLU A 276 -6.04 -18.19 -4.22
CA GLU A 276 -7.38 -18.34 -3.64
C GLU A 276 -7.29 -18.79 -2.18
N LEU A 277 -6.44 -19.78 -1.88
CA LEU A 277 -6.20 -20.22 -0.51
C LEU A 277 -5.68 -19.09 0.39
N ILE A 278 -4.75 -18.27 -0.11
CA ILE A 278 -4.21 -17.13 0.63
C ILE A 278 -5.31 -16.13 0.95
N ALA A 279 -6.15 -15.78 -0.02
CA ALA A 279 -7.30 -14.89 0.18
C ALA A 279 -8.27 -15.45 1.24
N ASP A 280 -8.56 -16.75 1.15
CA ASP A 280 -9.38 -17.48 2.12
C ASP A 280 -8.82 -17.42 3.54
N LEU A 281 -7.51 -17.61 3.69
CA LEU A 281 -6.82 -17.56 4.99
C LEU A 281 -6.82 -16.14 5.56
N LEU A 282 -6.63 -15.12 4.73
CA LEU A 282 -6.68 -13.72 5.13
C LEU A 282 -8.09 -13.34 5.63
N ASN A 283 -9.14 -13.82 4.95
CA ASN A 283 -10.53 -13.58 5.36
C ASN A 283 -10.90 -14.31 6.67
N LYS A 284 -10.35 -15.51 6.87
CA LYS A 284 -10.57 -16.31 8.09
C LYS A 284 -9.74 -15.81 9.28
N GLU A 285 -8.63 -15.12 9.05
CA GLU A 285 -7.86 -14.51 10.13
C GLU A 285 -8.61 -13.30 10.69
N GLN A 286 -9.48 -13.58 11.64
CA GLN A 286 -9.97 -12.57 12.57
C GLN A 286 -8.79 -12.07 13.40
N GLY A 287 -8.24 -10.91 13.04
CA GLY A 287 -7.19 -10.26 13.81
C GLY A 287 -7.57 -10.15 15.29
N PRO A 288 -6.60 -10.25 16.22
CA PRO A 288 -6.85 -10.04 17.64
C PRO A 288 -7.46 -8.66 17.86
N ASP A 289 -8.18 -8.48 18.96
CA ASP A 289 -8.71 -7.17 19.36
C ASP A 289 -7.57 -6.14 19.35
N SER A 290 -7.87 -4.93 18.87
CA SER A 290 -6.84 -3.90 18.78
C SER A 290 -6.43 -3.47 20.19
N VAL A 291 -5.19 -3.74 20.56
CA VAL A 291 -4.62 -3.32 21.85
C VAL A 291 -4.05 -1.91 21.67
N PRO A 292 -4.66 -0.87 22.27
CA PRO A 292 -4.15 0.49 22.12
C PRO A 292 -2.79 0.65 22.79
N ALA A 293 -1.82 1.23 22.08
CA ALA A 293 -0.48 1.49 22.60
C ALA A 293 -0.46 2.82 23.35
N LEU A 294 -0.16 2.79 24.66
CA LEU A 294 0.11 3.99 25.46
C LEU A 294 1.45 4.60 25.06
N ILE A 295 1.44 5.84 24.54
CA ILE A 295 2.64 6.55 24.13
C ILE A 295 3.41 7.03 25.36
N LYS A 296 4.58 6.48 25.61
CA LYS A 296 5.48 6.96 26.66
C LYS A 296 6.23 8.22 26.18
N PRO A 297 6.54 9.19 27.07
CA PRO A 297 6.34 9.20 28.52
C PRO A 297 4.95 9.67 28.96
N THR A 298 3.98 9.84 28.06
CA THR A 298 2.63 10.21 28.47
C THR A 298 2.00 9.09 29.31
N ILE A 299 1.01 9.44 30.12
CA ILE A 299 0.26 8.50 30.96
C ILE A 299 -1.16 8.23 30.44
N ASN A 300 -1.60 9.00 29.44
CA ASN A 300 -2.99 9.02 29.03
C ASN A 300 -3.24 9.06 27.51
N LEU A 301 -2.22 9.19 26.65
CA LEU A 301 -2.40 9.21 25.20
C LEU A 301 -2.14 7.83 24.57
N HIS A 302 -3.16 7.30 23.91
CA HIS A 302 -3.13 5.98 23.29
C HIS A 302 -3.36 6.06 21.79
N VAL A 303 -2.70 5.20 21.04
CA VAL A 303 -2.93 5.02 19.60
C VAL A 303 -3.35 3.58 19.31
N SER A 304 -4.38 3.40 18.50
CA SER A 304 -4.86 2.06 18.11
C SER A 304 -5.35 1.96 16.68
N SER A 305 -5.54 0.73 16.21
CA SER A 305 -6.43 0.46 15.08
C SER A 305 -7.88 0.75 15.48
N SER A 306 -8.71 1.17 14.52
CA SER A 306 -10.16 1.31 14.73
C SER A 306 -10.92 -0.03 14.62
N GLN A 307 -10.27 -1.10 14.17
CA GLN A 307 -10.89 -2.43 14.05
C GLN A 307 -10.98 -3.09 15.44
N LYS A 308 -12.15 -3.65 15.76
CA LYS A 308 -12.41 -4.35 17.04
C LYS A 308 -11.91 -3.59 18.27
N LEU A 309 -12.18 -2.28 18.29
CA LEU A 309 -11.64 -1.36 19.29
C LEU A 309 -12.58 -1.26 20.49
N ASP A 310 -12.10 -1.64 21.67
CA ASP A 310 -12.80 -1.31 22.91
C ASP A 310 -12.56 0.16 23.30
N ILE A 311 -13.61 0.96 23.16
CA ILE A 311 -13.59 2.38 23.54
C ILE A 311 -13.99 2.62 25.00
N SER A 312 -14.41 1.58 25.73
CA SER A 312 -14.89 1.69 27.12
C SER A 312 -13.91 2.44 28.05
N PRO A 313 -12.58 2.21 27.99
CA PRO A 313 -11.65 2.79 28.96
C PRO A 313 -11.28 4.26 28.71
N TYR A 314 -11.78 4.87 27.63
CA TYR A 314 -11.32 6.16 27.13
C TYR A 314 -12.39 7.24 27.25
N ASP A 315 -12.01 8.41 27.75
CA ASP A 315 -12.91 9.54 27.94
C ASP A 315 -12.99 10.42 26.69
N ILE A 316 -11.86 10.50 25.97
CA ILE A 316 -11.67 11.33 24.78
C ILE A 316 -11.25 10.45 23.61
N ILE A 317 -11.96 10.55 22.49
CA ILE A 317 -11.73 9.72 21.30
C ILE A 317 -11.58 10.63 20.08
N ILE A 318 -10.49 10.43 19.33
CA ILE A 318 -10.23 11.09 18.05
C ILE A 318 -10.11 10.00 16.98
N SER A 319 -11.13 9.89 16.13
CA SER A 319 -11.16 8.91 15.05
C SER A 319 -10.74 9.52 13.72
N CYS A 320 -9.84 8.84 13.02
CA CYS A 320 -9.30 9.19 11.71
C CYS A 320 -9.71 8.09 10.72
N THR A 321 -11.01 7.98 10.47
CA THR A 321 -11.66 6.90 9.72
C THR A 321 -12.59 7.47 8.66
N PRO A 322 -12.89 6.74 7.57
CA PRO A 322 -13.82 7.21 6.55
C PRO A 322 -15.20 7.53 7.15
N GLU A 323 -15.69 6.62 7.99
CA GLU A 323 -16.96 6.74 8.70
C GLU A 323 -16.75 6.99 10.20
N ALA A 324 -17.76 7.55 10.87
CA ALA A 324 -17.71 7.77 12.31
C ALA A 324 -17.78 6.44 13.08
N LEU A 325 -17.11 6.36 14.22
CA LEU A 325 -17.24 5.21 15.11
C LEU A 325 -18.67 5.08 15.66
N HIS A 326 -19.10 3.84 15.75
CA HIS A 326 -20.38 3.45 16.31
C HIS A 326 -20.23 2.86 17.71
N THR A 327 -21.27 2.95 18.52
CA THR A 327 -21.36 2.34 19.85
C THR A 327 -22.71 1.65 20.00
N THR A 328 -22.77 0.56 20.75
CA THR A 328 -24.03 -0.06 21.21
C THR A 328 -24.46 0.45 22.57
N ASN A 329 -23.57 1.15 23.29
CA ASN A 329 -23.85 1.72 24.60
C ASN A 329 -24.35 3.18 24.45
N PRO A 330 -25.62 3.48 24.82
CA PRO A 330 -26.19 4.82 24.73
C PRO A 330 -25.50 5.85 25.65
N GLU A 331 -24.93 5.41 26.77
CA GLU A 331 -24.23 6.31 27.69
C GLU A 331 -22.97 6.89 27.07
N TYR A 332 -22.27 6.11 26.24
CA TYR A 332 -21.04 6.56 25.58
C TYR A 332 -21.27 7.73 24.62
N VAL A 333 -22.46 7.81 24.02
CA VAL A 333 -22.85 8.94 23.15
C VAL A 333 -22.91 10.26 23.92
N LYS A 334 -23.23 10.20 25.22
CA LYS A 334 -23.38 11.38 26.08
C LYS A 334 -22.12 11.69 26.86
N SER A 335 -21.46 10.66 27.40
CA SER A 335 -20.37 10.83 28.36
C SER A 335 -19.01 11.05 27.69
N LYS A 336 -18.75 10.44 26.52
CA LYS A 336 -17.44 10.52 25.86
C LYS A 336 -17.30 11.76 24.99
N LYS A 337 -16.12 12.38 25.01
CA LYS A 337 -15.76 13.48 24.12
C LYS A 337 -15.23 12.92 22.81
N TYR A 338 -15.81 13.30 21.69
CA TYR A 338 -15.53 12.67 20.40
C TYR A 338 -15.24 13.68 19.30
N LEU A 339 -14.15 13.45 18.57
CA LEU A 339 -13.80 14.16 17.34
C LEU A 339 -13.65 13.14 16.22
N HIS A 340 -14.50 13.26 15.19
CA HIS A 340 -14.36 12.49 13.96
C HIS A 340 -13.70 13.35 12.88
N LEU A 341 -12.54 12.89 12.42
CA LEU A 341 -11.84 13.38 11.25
C LEU A 341 -12.16 12.43 10.08
N PRO A 342 -13.11 12.78 9.19
CA PRO A 342 -13.47 11.95 8.05
C PRO A 342 -12.30 11.89 7.07
N LEU A 343 -11.62 10.76 7.04
CA LEU A 343 -10.39 10.57 6.28
C LEU A 343 -10.41 9.20 5.60
N GLN A 344 -10.11 9.18 4.30
CA GLN A 344 -9.91 7.95 3.55
C GLN A 344 -8.66 7.19 4.06
N THR A 345 -8.46 5.97 3.60
CA THR A 345 -7.26 5.19 3.92
C THR A 345 -6.06 5.56 3.03
N GLY A 346 -4.86 5.18 3.48
CA GLY A 346 -3.63 5.31 2.70
C GLY A 346 -3.23 6.74 2.32
N LYS A 347 -2.68 6.89 1.10
CA LYS A 347 -2.09 8.16 0.62
C LYS A 347 -3.12 9.27 0.44
N ILE A 348 -4.37 8.94 0.10
CA ILE A 348 -5.44 9.91 -0.08
C ILE A 348 -5.82 10.53 1.27
N GLY A 349 -6.08 9.69 2.28
CA GLY A 349 -6.32 10.15 3.65
C GLY A 349 -5.17 10.99 4.22
N SER A 350 -3.93 10.60 3.94
CA SER A 350 -2.74 11.37 4.34
C SER A 350 -2.74 12.80 3.78
N ARG A 351 -3.26 13.00 2.57
CA ARG A 351 -3.40 14.33 1.94
C ARG A 351 -4.56 15.12 2.55
N ASP A 352 -5.70 14.47 2.71
CA ASP A 352 -6.94 15.08 3.20
C ASP A 352 -6.82 15.51 4.67
N LEU A 353 -5.92 14.86 5.42
CA LEU A 353 -5.57 15.22 6.80
C LEU A 353 -5.22 16.71 6.96
N ARG A 354 -4.64 17.37 5.95
CA ARG A 354 -4.26 18.79 6.04
C ARG A 354 -5.45 19.70 6.32
N GLY A 355 -6.61 19.40 5.74
CA GLY A 355 -7.83 20.18 5.98
C GLY A 355 -8.52 19.77 7.28
N GLN A 356 -8.59 18.46 7.56
CA GLN A 356 -9.32 17.96 8.72
C GLN A 356 -8.62 18.24 10.06
N ILE A 357 -7.28 18.22 10.09
CA ILE A 357 -6.53 18.42 11.33
C ILE A 357 -6.68 19.84 11.92
N LEU A 358 -7.15 20.80 11.12
CA LEU A 358 -7.46 22.17 11.58
C LEU A 358 -8.55 22.21 12.65
N ARG A 359 -9.34 21.14 12.80
CA ARG A 359 -10.36 20.99 13.85
C ARG A 359 -9.79 20.55 15.19
N LEU A 360 -8.56 20.02 15.21
CA LEU A 360 -7.91 19.52 16.41
C LEU A 360 -7.73 20.60 17.49
N PRO A 361 -7.26 21.83 17.18
CA PRO A 361 -6.97 22.80 18.23
C PRO A 361 -8.19 23.23 19.03
N SER A 362 -9.26 23.61 18.34
CA SER A 362 -10.49 24.03 19.00
C SER A 362 -11.19 22.88 19.74
N PHE A 363 -11.04 21.65 19.27
CA PHE A 363 -11.48 20.47 20.04
C PHE A 363 -10.68 20.35 21.34
N MET A 364 -9.34 20.34 21.28
CA MET A 364 -8.46 20.19 22.45
C MET A 364 -8.69 21.28 23.51
N GLU A 365 -8.90 22.53 23.07
CA GLU A 365 -9.17 23.67 23.96
C GLU A 365 -10.52 23.57 24.67
N SER A 366 -11.47 22.80 24.14
CA SER A 366 -12.79 22.57 24.75
C SER A 366 -12.80 21.48 25.82
N LEU A 367 -11.70 20.75 26.00
CA LEU A 367 -11.62 19.58 26.88
C LEU A 367 -11.15 19.94 28.29
N ASP A 368 -11.69 19.22 29.28
CA ASP A 368 -11.05 19.05 30.58
C ASP A 368 -10.22 17.75 30.54
N LEU A 369 -8.91 17.88 30.71
CA LEU A 369 -7.97 16.77 30.62
C LEU A 369 -7.57 16.20 31.99
N THR A 370 -8.21 16.64 33.07
CA THR A 370 -7.95 16.15 34.42
C THR A 370 -8.30 14.65 34.51
N ASP A 371 -7.30 13.80 34.69
CA ASP A 371 -7.40 12.33 34.76
C ASP A 371 -8.05 11.64 33.54
N SER A 372 -8.20 12.35 32.41
CA SER A 372 -8.84 11.86 31.20
C SER A 372 -7.89 11.02 30.33
N LYS A 373 -8.39 9.90 29.79
CA LYS A 373 -7.68 9.05 28.81
C LYS A 373 -8.07 9.41 27.37
N ILE A 374 -7.06 9.66 26.55
CA ILE A 374 -7.17 10.06 25.14
C ILE A 374 -6.83 8.86 24.24
N LEU A 375 -7.71 8.57 23.29
CA LEU A 375 -7.50 7.57 22.25
C LEU A 375 -7.51 8.22 20.87
N VAL A 376 -6.49 7.94 20.07
CA VAL A 376 -6.43 8.32 18.64
C VAL A 376 -6.40 7.05 17.81
N CYS A 377 -7.35 6.87 16.89
CA CYS A 377 -7.44 5.66 16.09
C CYS A 377 -7.62 5.90 14.60
N CYS A 378 -7.11 4.99 13.78
CA CYS A 378 -7.34 4.91 12.33
C CYS A 378 -7.38 3.44 11.92
N PRO A 379 -7.78 3.06 10.69
CA PRO A 379 -7.96 1.64 10.33
C PRO A 379 -6.73 0.77 10.59
N THR A 380 -5.53 1.26 10.32
CA THR A 380 -4.27 0.53 10.54
C THR A 380 -3.66 0.71 11.93
N GLY A 381 -4.00 1.79 12.63
CA GLY A 381 -3.33 2.21 13.87
C GLY A 381 -1.85 2.61 13.73
N LYS A 382 -1.34 2.70 12.50
CA LYS A 382 0.12 2.84 12.22
C LYS A 382 0.49 4.07 11.39
N ASP A 383 -0.50 4.83 10.88
CA ASP A 383 -0.23 5.94 9.95
C ASP A 383 -0.91 7.25 10.38
N ILE A 384 -2.17 7.48 9.99
CA ILE A 384 -2.85 8.76 10.20
C ILE A 384 -3.06 9.05 11.70
N SER A 385 -3.48 8.06 12.48
CA SER A 385 -3.61 8.20 13.94
C SER A 385 -2.29 8.55 14.61
N VAL A 386 -1.18 7.99 14.12
CA VAL A 386 0.18 8.29 14.58
C VAL A 386 0.53 9.74 14.26
N GLY A 387 0.18 10.22 13.06
CA GLY A 387 0.34 11.63 12.68
C GLY A 387 -0.44 12.59 13.58
N VAL A 388 -1.70 12.30 13.86
CA VAL A 388 -2.54 13.13 14.74
C VAL A 388 -2.04 13.11 16.18
N ALA A 389 -1.66 11.94 16.71
CA ALA A 389 -1.04 11.83 18.02
C ALA A 389 0.28 12.63 18.09
N LEU A 390 1.10 12.62 17.04
CA LEU A 390 2.31 13.44 16.96
C LEU A 390 1.99 14.94 17.04
N ALA A 391 0.93 15.41 16.37
CA ALA A 391 0.48 16.80 16.48
C ALA A 391 0.07 17.14 17.92
N ILE A 392 -0.63 16.23 18.61
CA ILE A 392 -0.99 16.39 20.02
C ILE A 392 0.28 16.52 20.89
N LEU A 393 1.26 15.64 20.69
CA LEU A 393 2.53 15.68 21.42
C LEU A 393 3.33 16.98 21.18
N CYS A 394 3.27 17.52 19.97
CA CYS A 394 3.98 18.76 19.63
C CYS A 394 3.31 19.99 20.25
N LEU A 395 1.97 20.05 20.20
CA LEU A 395 1.23 21.26 20.61
C LEU A 395 0.90 21.26 22.10
N TYR A 396 0.51 20.12 22.67
CA TYR A 396 -0.17 20.05 23.97
C TYR A 396 0.62 19.31 25.06
N ALA A 397 1.68 18.55 24.71
CA ALA A 397 2.48 17.83 25.68
C ALA A 397 3.72 18.63 26.13
N ASN A 398 3.96 18.67 27.44
CA ASN A 398 5.22 19.15 28.00
C ASN A 398 6.33 18.08 27.89
N ASP A 399 7.53 18.38 28.43
CA ASP A 399 8.68 17.47 28.30
C ASP A 399 8.60 16.23 29.19
N ASP A 400 7.73 16.24 30.18
CA ASP A 400 7.42 15.09 31.04
C ASP A 400 6.27 14.22 30.48
N GLY A 401 5.71 14.57 29.32
CA GLY A 401 4.60 13.85 28.70
C GLY A 401 3.21 14.19 29.25
N LYS A 402 3.08 15.24 30.08
CA LYS A 402 1.79 15.74 30.57
C LYS A 402 1.10 16.57 29.49
N ILE A 403 -0.12 16.18 29.14
CA ILE A 403 -0.96 16.84 28.13
C ILE A 403 -1.88 17.87 28.78
N LYS A 404 -1.98 19.05 28.19
CA LYS A 404 -2.88 20.15 28.62
C LYS A 404 -3.90 20.48 27.52
N SER A 405 -5.02 21.10 27.90
CA SER A 405 -6.05 21.55 26.96
C SER A 405 -5.60 22.74 26.10
N HIS A 406 -4.67 23.54 26.61
CA HIS A 406 -4.09 24.68 25.90
C HIS A 406 -2.72 24.33 25.30
N ALA A 407 -2.44 24.91 24.13
CA ALA A 407 -1.14 24.76 23.50
C ALA A 407 -0.01 25.28 24.42
N THR A 408 1.11 24.57 24.42
CA THR A 408 2.26 24.89 25.29
C THR A 408 2.99 26.18 24.90
N GLY A 409 2.71 26.72 23.72
CA GLY A 409 3.39 27.91 23.17
C GLY A 409 4.85 27.68 22.77
N LYS A 410 5.34 26.44 22.80
CA LYS A 410 6.70 26.10 22.35
C LYS A 410 6.85 26.33 20.84
N HIS A 411 8.01 26.83 20.44
CA HIS A 411 8.38 26.92 19.03
C HIS A 411 8.52 25.50 18.44
N VAL A 412 7.69 25.19 17.44
CA VAL A 412 7.67 23.88 16.78
C VAL A 412 8.51 23.96 15.50
N ASP A 413 9.65 23.27 15.49
CA ASP A 413 10.47 23.10 14.29
C ASP A 413 10.65 21.62 13.93
N LYS A 414 11.35 21.35 12.82
CA LYS A 414 11.62 19.98 12.35
C LYS A 414 12.38 19.14 13.38
N THR A 415 13.20 19.75 14.22
CA THR A 415 13.99 19.06 15.24
C THR A 415 13.09 18.64 16.39
N PHE A 416 12.24 19.55 16.86
CA PHE A 416 11.25 19.29 17.91
C PHE A 416 10.22 18.23 17.50
N ILE A 417 9.75 18.26 16.25
CA ILE A 417 8.85 17.23 15.72
C ILE A 417 9.54 15.86 15.71
N LYS A 418 10.81 15.78 15.31
CA LYS A 418 11.59 14.53 15.37
C LYS A 418 11.76 14.05 16.81
N GLN A 419 12.00 14.96 17.75
CA GLN A 419 12.09 14.64 19.17
C GLN A 419 10.77 14.03 19.69
N ARG A 420 9.62 14.62 19.37
CA ARG A 420 8.31 14.06 19.77
C ARG A 420 7.98 12.76 19.04
N LEU A 421 8.43 12.59 17.79
CA LEU A 421 8.28 11.33 17.07
C LEU A 421 9.09 10.20 17.69
N SER A 422 10.27 10.49 18.27
CA SER A 422 11.09 9.46 18.94
C SER A 422 10.35 8.83 20.12
N TRP A 423 9.50 9.57 20.83
CA TRP A 423 8.66 9.05 21.93
C TRP A 423 7.70 7.96 21.44
N MET A 424 7.14 8.15 20.25
CA MET A 424 6.24 7.17 19.63
C MET A 424 7.00 5.93 19.16
N THR A 425 8.11 6.13 18.45
CA THR A 425 8.85 5.01 17.85
C THR A 425 9.67 4.21 18.85
N THR A 426 9.92 4.77 20.04
CA THR A 426 10.47 4.03 21.21
C THR A 426 9.40 3.32 22.02
N THR A 427 8.15 3.79 21.99
CA THR A 427 7.01 3.04 22.55
C THR A 427 6.72 1.80 21.72
N SER A 428 6.68 1.94 20.40
CA SER A 428 6.60 0.82 19.47
C SER A 428 7.16 1.22 18.11
N PRO A 429 8.02 0.39 17.47
CA PRO A 429 8.58 0.66 16.15
C PRO A 429 7.53 0.85 15.05
N THR A 430 6.33 0.31 15.24
CA THR A 430 5.23 0.42 14.26
C THR A 430 4.55 1.79 14.30
N LEU A 431 4.78 2.60 15.34
CA LEU A 431 4.23 3.95 15.48
C LEU A 431 5.08 4.98 14.72
N ASN A 432 5.25 4.76 13.42
CA ASN A 432 6.04 5.60 12.53
C ASN A 432 5.20 5.96 11.29
N PRO A 433 4.71 7.21 11.18
CA PRO A 433 3.75 7.57 10.14
C PRO A 433 4.41 7.58 8.76
N SER A 434 3.59 7.46 7.72
CA SER A 434 4.04 7.54 6.33
C SER A 434 4.66 8.91 6.03
N ARG A 435 5.48 8.97 4.97
CA ARG A 435 6.11 10.23 4.54
C ARG A 435 5.04 11.27 4.17
N GLU A 436 3.93 10.81 3.60
CA GLU A 436 2.78 11.62 3.19
C GLU A 436 2.05 12.18 4.42
N THR A 437 1.72 11.35 5.40
CA THR A 437 1.14 11.80 6.68
C THR A 437 2.04 12.82 7.36
N LEU A 438 3.34 12.54 7.47
CA LEU A 438 4.28 13.45 8.12
C LEU A 438 4.44 14.78 7.36
N LYS A 439 4.34 14.79 6.03
CA LYS A 439 4.30 16.04 5.25
C LYS A 439 3.08 16.88 5.63
N SER A 440 1.92 16.25 5.82
CA SER A 440 0.69 16.94 6.22
C SER A 440 0.77 17.47 7.65
N ILE A 441 1.31 16.70 8.60
CA ILE A 441 1.57 17.16 9.97
C ILE A 441 2.58 18.31 10.00
N ASN A 442 3.67 18.21 9.23
CA ASN A 442 4.65 19.30 9.15
C ASN A 442 4.05 20.59 8.57
N ALA A 443 3.21 20.48 7.55
CA ALA A 443 2.53 21.65 6.97
C ALA A 443 1.58 22.32 7.97
N PHE A 444 0.93 21.53 8.82
CA PHE A 444 0.06 22.03 9.89
C PHE A 444 0.85 22.65 11.06
N LEU A 445 1.92 22.00 11.51
CA LEU A 445 2.71 22.43 12.67
C LEU A 445 3.70 23.57 12.37
N MET A 446 4.15 23.69 11.11
CA MET A 446 5.10 24.70 10.65
C MET A 446 4.52 25.42 9.42
N PRO A 447 3.45 26.21 9.57
CA PRO A 447 2.86 26.95 8.47
C PRO A 447 3.85 27.98 7.93
N ASP A 448 3.92 28.12 6.60
CA ASP A 448 4.78 29.12 5.97
C ASP A 448 4.19 30.52 6.20
N PRO A 449 4.92 31.45 6.84
CA PRO A 449 4.42 32.80 7.10
C PRO A 449 4.07 33.59 5.81
N ASN A 450 4.61 33.19 4.65
CA ASN A 450 4.29 33.79 3.36
C ASN A 450 3.16 33.07 2.59
N SER A 451 2.71 31.91 3.08
CA SER A 451 1.54 31.23 2.52
C SER A 451 0.29 31.95 2.99
N ARG A 452 -0.32 32.75 2.10
CA ARG A 452 -1.71 33.20 2.24
C ARG A 452 -2.66 32.02 2.00
N SER A 453 -2.54 30.96 2.79
CA SER A 453 -3.57 29.94 2.88
C SER A 453 -4.60 30.43 3.89
N SER A 454 -5.59 31.16 3.41
CA SER A 454 -6.89 31.25 4.06
C SER A 454 -7.56 29.88 3.95
N ALA A 455 -7.03 28.88 4.66
CA ALA A 455 -7.79 27.68 4.97
C ALA A 455 -8.86 28.13 5.95
N GLU A 456 -10.07 28.39 5.45
CA GLU A 456 -11.22 28.65 6.29
C GLU A 456 -11.33 27.51 7.31
N ILE A 457 -11.29 27.86 8.60
CA ILE A 457 -11.57 26.90 9.67
C ILE A 457 -12.96 26.34 9.37
N PRO A 458 -13.13 25.02 9.22
CA PRO A 458 -14.42 24.45 8.86
C PRO A 458 -15.49 24.93 9.84
N THR A 459 -16.52 25.62 9.35
CA THR A 459 -17.61 26.24 10.14
C THR A 459 -18.62 25.22 10.69
N GLY A 460 -18.29 23.93 10.66
CA GLY A 460 -19.13 22.84 11.18
C GLY A 460 -19.02 22.67 12.71
N PRO A 461 -19.86 21.83 13.32
CA PRO A 461 -19.82 21.58 14.76
C PRO A 461 -18.42 21.06 15.20
N LEU A 462 -17.88 21.74 16.22
CA LEU A 462 -16.54 21.56 16.78
C LEU A 462 -16.30 20.16 17.38
N ALA A 463 -17.35 19.54 17.91
CA ALA A 463 -17.34 18.18 18.45
C ALA A 463 -18.31 17.29 17.67
N SER A 464 -17.86 16.10 17.31
CA SER A 464 -18.70 15.06 16.73
C SER A 464 -19.47 14.32 17.84
N ARG A 465 -20.54 13.61 17.48
CA ARG A 465 -21.23 12.68 18.39
C ARG A 465 -21.02 11.24 17.93
N LEU A 466 -20.81 10.31 18.86
CA LEU A 466 -20.79 8.88 18.56
C LEU A 466 -22.18 8.45 18.09
N THR A 467 -22.24 7.53 17.12
CA THR A 467 -23.51 7.05 16.57
C THR A 467 -23.94 5.77 17.28
N LEU A 468 -25.16 5.72 17.81
CA LEU A 468 -25.72 4.53 18.47
C LEU A 468 -26.23 3.53 17.42
N ILE A 469 -25.78 2.27 17.47
CA ILE A 469 -26.39 1.17 16.71
C ILE A 469 -27.45 0.53 17.61
N ASN A 470 -28.72 0.59 17.20
CA ASN A 470 -29.79 -0.17 17.85
C ASN A 470 -29.68 -1.63 17.41
N SER A 471 -29.38 -2.53 18.34
CA SER A 471 -29.42 -3.97 18.09
C SER A 471 -30.88 -4.44 17.97
N ASN A 472 -31.40 -4.47 16.75
CA ASN A 472 -32.46 -5.38 16.32
C ASN A 472 -32.42 -5.56 14.78
N PRO A 473 -32.35 -6.81 14.26
CA PRO A 473 -32.34 -7.07 12.83
C PRO A 473 -33.79 -7.12 12.32
N THR A 474 -34.28 -6.05 11.71
CA THR A 474 -35.52 -6.14 10.92
C THR A 474 -35.57 -5.03 9.88
N SER A 475 -35.49 -5.47 8.61
CA SER A 475 -36.16 -4.92 7.42
C SER A 475 -36.46 -3.42 7.44
N SER A 476 -35.60 -2.63 6.79
CA SER A 476 -35.96 -1.30 6.31
C SER A 476 -36.36 -1.39 4.83
N ALA A 477 -37.65 -1.21 4.59
CA ALA A 477 -38.21 -0.88 3.28
C ALA A 477 -37.67 0.48 2.77
N PRO A 478 -37.76 0.76 1.46
CA PRO A 478 -36.72 1.47 0.72
C PRO A 478 -36.77 2.98 0.93
N GLN A 479 -35.61 3.55 1.26
CA GLN A 479 -35.36 4.97 1.04
C GLN A 479 -35.22 5.19 -0.48
N SER A 480 -35.79 6.28 -0.98
CA SER A 480 -35.76 6.68 -2.38
C SER A 480 -34.32 6.92 -2.85
N HIS A 481 -33.66 5.89 -3.35
CA HIS A 481 -32.38 6.01 -4.03
C HIS A 481 -32.59 6.72 -5.37
N SER A 482 -31.95 7.88 -5.56
CA SER A 482 -31.58 8.29 -6.91
C SER A 482 -30.67 7.19 -7.47
N THR A 483 -31.07 6.55 -8.57
CA THR A 483 -30.26 5.53 -9.24
C THR A 483 -28.84 6.07 -9.51
N PRO A 484 -27.76 5.40 -9.06
CA PRO A 484 -26.40 5.86 -9.31
C PRO A 484 -26.15 6.01 -10.82
N MET A 485 -25.46 7.08 -11.23
CA MET A 485 -25.30 7.44 -12.65
C MET A 485 -24.67 6.33 -13.52
N SER A 486 -23.84 5.47 -12.94
CA SER A 486 -23.24 4.31 -13.60
C SER A 486 -24.24 3.22 -13.96
N HIS A 487 -25.29 3.02 -13.14
CA HIS A 487 -26.41 2.13 -13.51
C HIS A 487 -27.19 2.68 -14.69
N THR A 488 -27.45 3.98 -14.71
CA THR A 488 -28.11 4.65 -15.85
C THR A 488 -27.28 4.54 -17.10
N LEU A 489 -25.97 4.84 -17.01
CA LEU A 489 -25.04 4.70 -18.13
C LEU A 489 -24.99 3.26 -18.66
N PHE A 490 -24.84 2.27 -17.78
CA PHE A 490 -24.76 0.87 -18.16
C PHE A 490 -26.04 0.39 -18.85
N SER A 491 -27.20 0.77 -18.32
CA SER A 491 -28.50 0.46 -18.93
C SER A 491 -28.66 1.13 -20.30
N ASN A 492 -28.15 2.34 -20.47
CA ASN A 492 -28.19 3.08 -21.73
C ASN A 492 -27.23 2.56 -22.81
N LEU A 493 -26.19 1.82 -22.43
CA LEU A 493 -25.30 1.16 -23.40
C LEU A 493 -26.01 0.00 -24.10
N GLU A 494 -26.85 -0.75 -23.38
CA GLU A 494 -27.62 -1.89 -23.91
C GLU A 494 -28.51 -1.46 -25.09
N ASN A 495 -28.44 -2.22 -26.18
CA ASN A 495 -29.10 -1.82 -27.42
C ASN A 495 -29.51 -2.99 -28.32
N SER A 496 -30.08 -4.03 -27.73
CA SER A 496 -30.50 -5.28 -28.40
C SER A 496 -31.32 -5.09 -29.69
N ASN A 497 -32.04 -3.97 -29.85
CA ASN A 497 -32.91 -3.70 -31.01
C ASN A 497 -32.46 -2.53 -31.92
N GLN A 498 -31.38 -1.81 -31.59
CA GLN A 498 -30.89 -0.65 -32.36
C GLN A 498 -29.37 -0.52 -32.24
N PRO A 499 -28.57 -1.04 -33.21
CA PRO A 499 -27.11 -0.95 -33.19
C PRO A 499 -26.59 0.49 -33.09
N TRP A 500 -25.53 0.70 -32.31
CA TRP A 500 -24.77 1.93 -32.31
C TRP A 500 -24.07 2.09 -33.65
N SER A 501 -24.22 3.24 -34.29
CA SER A 501 -23.36 3.61 -35.41
C SER A 501 -22.06 4.19 -34.86
N PHE A 502 -20.92 3.81 -35.43
CA PHE A 502 -19.64 4.32 -34.97
C PHE A 502 -18.66 4.63 -36.08
N THR A 503 -17.80 5.59 -35.79
CA THR A 503 -16.60 5.89 -36.56
C THR A 503 -15.40 5.87 -35.61
N ARG A 504 -14.35 5.12 -35.98
CA ARG A 504 -13.08 5.06 -35.27
C ARG A 504 -11.96 5.61 -36.14
N THR A 505 -11.24 6.61 -35.66
CA THR A 505 -9.99 7.06 -36.26
C THR A 505 -8.81 6.41 -35.53
N LEU A 506 -7.93 5.77 -36.28
CA LEU A 506 -6.69 5.17 -35.79
C LEU A 506 -5.50 5.92 -36.39
N ALA A 507 -4.68 6.53 -35.55
CA ALA A 507 -3.48 7.26 -35.95
C ALA A 507 -2.25 6.61 -35.31
N SER A 508 -1.49 5.83 -36.10
CA SER A 508 -0.25 5.20 -35.70
C SER A 508 0.95 6.11 -35.92
N LYS A 509 1.88 6.13 -34.96
CA LYS A 509 3.22 6.74 -35.12
C LYS A 509 4.24 5.78 -35.72
N LEU A 510 3.94 4.48 -35.74
CA LEU A 510 4.83 3.45 -36.28
C LEU A 510 4.48 3.16 -37.74
N PRO A 511 5.45 3.16 -38.67
CA PRO A 511 5.22 2.82 -40.08
C PRO A 511 4.69 1.40 -40.30
N THR A 512 4.90 0.50 -39.33
CA THR A 512 4.48 -0.90 -39.37
C THR A 512 3.04 -1.11 -38.89
N HIS A 513 2.39 -0.09 -38.32
CA HIS A 513 0.99 -0.14 -37.89
C HIS A 513 0.14 0.79 -38.77
N PRO A 514 -0.99 0.33 -39.34
CA PRO A 514 -1.78 1.12 -40.26
C PRO A 514 -2.54 2.23 -39.52
N SER A 515 -2.53 3.43 -40.12
CA SER A 515 -3.46 4.52 -39.81
C SER A 515 -4.67 4.43 -40.76
N GLY A 516 -5.83 4.87 -40.29
CA GLY A 516 -7.06 4.83 -41.08
C GLY A 516 -8.32 5.04 -40.26
N THR A 517 -9.47 4.80 -40.90
CA THR A 517 -10.80 4.98 -40.30
C THR A 517 -11.61 3.68 -40.38
N VAL A 518 -12.22 3.27 -39.28
CA VAL A 518 -13.24 2.22 -39.24
C VAL A 518 -14.61 2.87 -39.18
N THR A 519 -15.55 2.46 -40.03
CA THR A 519 -16.97 2.82 -39.89
C THR A 519 -17.78 1.55 -39.80
N GLY A 520 -18.70 1.47 -38.84
CA GLY A 520 -19.43 0.24 -38.60
C GLY A 520 -20.57 0.36 -37.60
N THR A 521 -21.00 -0.79 -37.11
CA THR A 521 -22.04 -0.89 -36.08
C THR A 521 -21.56 -1.68 -34.88
N ALA A 522 -22.08 -1.32 -33.70
CA ALA A 522 -21.78 -2.01 -32.45
C ALA A 522 -23.05 -2.33 -31.66
N THR A 523 -23.03 -3.44 -30.95
CA THR A 523 -24.11 -3.93 -30.10
C THR A 523 -23.59 -4.25 -28.72
N PHE A 524 -24.43 -3.99 -27.71
CA PHE A 524 -24.30 -4.41 -26.33
C PHE A 524 -25.54 -5.23 -26.02
N THR A 525 -25.36 -6.53 -25.88
CA THR A 525 -26.45 -7.47 -25.54
C THR A 525 -26.21 -8.08 -24.16
N PRO A 526 -27.26 -8.40 -23.39
CA PRO A 526 -27.09 -9.10 -22.12
C PRO A 526 -26.24 -10.36 -22.26
N TYR A 527 -25.21 -10.49 -21.42
CA TYR A 527 -24.29 -11.62 -21.42
C TYR A 527 -24.51 -12.49 -20.18
N THR A 528 -24.70 -13.79 -20.39
CA THR A 528 -24.78 -14.78 -19.32
C THR A 528 -23.49 -15.57 -19.26
N PHE A 529 -22.84 -15.57 -18.10
CA PHE A 529 -21.61 -16.33 -17.89
C PHE A 529 -21.87 -17.85 -17.92
N PRO A 530 -20.95 -18.66 -18.46
CA PRO A 530 -21.01 -20.11 -18.33
C PRO A 530 -21.01 -20.56 -16.86
N ALA A 531 -21.63 -21.71 -16.55
CA ALA A 531 -21.67 -22.26 -15.17
C ALA A 531 -20.29 -22.58 -14.56
N THR A 532 -19.25 -22.63 -15.41
CA THR A 532 -17.85 -22.82 -15.03
C THR A 532 -17.11 -21.51 -14.72
N ALA A 533 -17.75 -20.35 -14.86
CA ALA A 533 -17.14 -19.06 -14.59
C ALA A 533 -16.92 -18.83 -13.08
N PRO A 534 -15.86 -18.09 -12.69
CA PRO A 534 -15.59 -17.77 -11.28
C PRO A 534 -16.77 -17.08 -10.61
N LYS A 535 -17.12 -17.51 -9.39
CA LYS A 535 -18.24 -16.94 -8.62
C LYS A 535 -18.10 -15.44 -8.39
N SER A 536 -16.87 -14.97 -8.17
CA SER A 536 -16.53 -13.55 -7.98
C SER A 536 -16.96 -12.63 -9.13
N ILE A 537 -17.18 -13.19 -10.33
CA ILE A 537 -17.58 -12.44 -11.51
C ILE A 537 -19.08 -12.62 -11.76
N THR A 538 -19.61 -13.83 -11.58
CA THR A 538 -21.06 -14.08 -11.70
C THR A 538 -21.86 -13.34 -10.63
N GLU A 539 -21.26 -13.04 -9.49
CA GLU A 539 -21.84 -12.30 -8.37
C GLU A 539 -21.54 -10.78 -8.42
N ALA A 540 -20.68 -10.32 -9.34
CA ALA A 540 -20.25 -8.91 -9.42
C ALA A 540 -21.37 -7.95 -9.90
N GLY A 541 -22.29 -8.44 -10.74
CA GLY A 541 -23.43 -7.68 -11.25
C GLY A 541 -23.73 -7.98 -12.74
N PRO A 542 -24.68 -7.25 -13.36
CA PRO A 542 -25.10 -7.53 -14.73
C PRO A 542 -23.98 -7.29 -15.75
N ALA A 543 -23.96 -8.10 -16.81
CA ALA A 543 -22.95 -8.04 -17.87
C ALA A 543 -23.56 -7.83 -19.26
N LEU A 544 -22.85 -7.08 -20.11
CA LEU A 544 -23.17 -6.84 -21.51
C LEU A 544 -22.01 -7.34 -22.39
N LEU A 545 -22.33 -8.11 -23.43
CA LEU A 545 -21.41 -8.47 -24.49
C LEU A 545 -21.41 -7.35 -25.52
N TYR A 546 -20.30 -6.62 -25.59
CA TYR A 546 -20.02 -5.73 -26.69
C TYR A 546 -19.55 -6.54 -27.91
N SER A 547 -20.16 -6.30 -29.06
CA SER A 547 -19.73 -6.83 -30.36
C SER A 547 -19.78 -5.73 -31.41
N GLU A 548 -18.68 -5.51 -32.14
CA GLU A 548 -18.63 -4.59 -33.27
C GLU A 548 -18.25 -5.30 -34.57
N GLU A 549 -18.74 -4.74 -35.67
CA GLU A 549 -18.31 -5.05 -37.03
C GLU A 549 -18.28 -3.76 -37.86
N GLY A 550 -17.19 -3.52 -38.56
CA GLY A 550 -17.03 -2.33 -39.41
C GLY A 550 -15.98 -2.51 -40.49
N GLU A 551 -16.05 -1.68 -41.52
CA GLU A 551 -15.05 -1.62 -42.58
C GLU A 551 -13.93 -0.67 -42.14
N PHE A 552 -12.70 -1.17 -42.10
CA PHE A 552 -11.51 -0.36 -41.90
C PHE A 552 -10.88 0.01 -43.24
N VAL A 553 -10.75 1.31 -43.47
CA VAL A 553 -10.10 1.90 -44.64
C VAL A 553 -8.80 2.56 -44.17
N THR A 554 -7.66 2.05 -44.64
CA THR A 554 -6.35 2.64 -44.32
C THR A 554 -6.12 3.94 -45.10
N ASP A 555 -5.19 4.77 -44.64
CA ASP A 555 -4.75 5.97 -45.38
C ASP A 555 -4.14 5.63 -46.75
N THR A 556 -3.73 4.36 -46.95
CA THR A 556 -3.26 3.79 -48.22
C THR A 556 -4.37 3.19 -49.07
N ASN A 557 -5.65 3.40 -48.73
CA ASN A 557 -6.85 2.88 -49.39
C ASN A 557 -7.01 1.35 -49.36
N LEU A 558 -6.35 0.63 -48.46
CA LEU A 558 -6.63 -0.79 -48.22
C LEU A 558 -7.90 -0.92 -47.38
N ARG A 559 -8.72 -1.94 -47.67
CA ARG A 559 -10.02 -2.18 -47.04
C ARG A 559 -10.08 -3.57 -46.45
N PHE A 560 -10.51 -3.69 -45.19
CA PHE A 560 -10.81 -4.98 -44.57
C PHE A 560 -11.85 -4.85 -43.47
N ILE A 561 -12.49 -5.97 -43.12
CA ILE A 561 -13.50 -6.02 -42.05
C ILE A 561 -12.80 -6.15 -40.70
N ALA A 562 -13.12 -5.25 -39.78
CA ALA A 562 -12.69 -5.29 -38.40
C ALA A 562 -13.85 -5.78 -37.52
N ARG A 563 -13.57 -6.75 -36.65
CA ARG A 563 -14.49 -7.25 -35.63
C ARG A 563 -13.81 -7.22 -34.27
N ARG A 564 -14.54 -6.84 -33.22
CA ARG A 564 -14.06 -6.93 -31.83
C ARG A 564 -15.19 -7.30 -30.89
N LYS A 565 -14.83 -7.97 -29.81
CA LYS A 565 -15.73 -8.31 -28.71
C LYS A 565 -15.08 -7.99 -27.36
N TYR A 566 -15.90 -7.52 -26.42
CA TYR A 566 -15.53 -7.26 -25.03
C TYR A 566 -16.71 -7.57 -24.11
N ILE A 567 -16.45 -7.81 -22.83
CA ILE A 567 -17.50 -8.00 -21.83
C ILE A 567 -17.47 -6.82 -20.86
N TYR A 568 -18.58 -6.10 -20.77
CA TYR A 568 -18.78 -4.97 -19.85
C TYR A 568 -19.56 -5.46 -18.64
N ILE A 569 -19.02 -5.29 -17.43
CA ILE A 569 -19.62 -5.78 -16.19
C ILE A 569 -19.87 -4.59 -15.27
N LEU A 570 -21.12 -4.39 -14.87
CA LEU A 570 -21.46 -3.40 -13.84
C LEU A 570 -21.18 -4.02 -12.47
N CYS A 571 -20.22 -3.48 -11.76
CA CYS A 571 -19.83 -3.92 -10.43
C CYS A 571 -20.51 -3.04 -9.37
N THR A 572 -21.32 -3.65 -8.50
CA THR A 572 -21.84 -3.02 -7.29
C THR A 572 -20.99 -3.48 -6.10
N PRO A 573 -20.27 -2.58 -5.41
CA PRO A 573 -19.52 -2.99 -4.21
C PRO A 573 -20.49 -3.53 -3.13
N GLU A 574 -20.13 -4.67 -2.54
CA GLU A 574 -20.86 -5.26 -1.43
C GLU A 574 -20.81 -4.31 -0.21
N ALA A 575 -21.84 -4.34 0.64
CA ALA A 575 -22.09 -3.39 1.74
C ALA A 575 -20.98 -3.31 2.82
N GLU A 576 -19.89 -4.07 2.68
CA GLU A 576 -18.73 -4.09 3.57
C GLU A 576 -17.42 -3.62 2.89
N ALA A 577 -17.43 -3.38 1.57
CA ALA A 577 -16.38 -2.67 0.85
C ALA A 577 -16.70 -1.17 0.85
N GLU A 578 -15.69 -0.31 1.07
CA GLU A 578 -15.79 1.15 1.10
C GLU A 578 -16.76 1.72 0.05
N ALA A 579 -17.48 2.80 0.37
CA ALA A 579 -18.49 3.48 -0.45
C ALA A 579 -17.97 3.94 -1.84
N ASP A 580 -17.72 2.99 -2.74
CA ASP A 580 -17.48 3.21 -4.15
C ASP A 580 -18.85 3.26 -4.83
N ASP A 581 -19.10 4.29 -5.63
CA ASP A 581 -20.23 4.27 -6.56
C ASP A 581 -20.07 3.05 -7.49
N PRO A 582 -21.17 2.41 -7.94
CA PRO A 582 -21.09 1.30 -8.90
C PRO A 582 -20.25 1.71 -10.12
N TYR A 583 -19.46 0.80 -10.67
CA TYR A 583 -18.53 1.11 -11.76
C TYR A 583 -18.49 0.00 -12.80
N ILE A 584 -17.93 0.29 -13.98
CA ILE A 584 -17.94 -0.63 -15.13
C ILE A 584 -16.54 -1.20 -15.35
N LYS A 585 -16.41 -2.52 -15.32
CA LYS A 585 -15.20 -3.24 -15.76
C LYS A 585 -15.37 -3.72 -17.20
N ILE A 586 -14.28 -3.68 -17.97
CA ILE A 586 -14.25 -4.16 -19.35
C ILE A 586 -13.23 -5.29 -19.43
N HIS A 587 -13.66 -6.48 -19.86
CA HIS A 587 -12.84 -7.66 -20.06
C HIS A 587 -12.67 -7.99 -21.54
N PHE A 588 -11.57 -8.64 -21.89
CA PHE A 588 -11.42 -9.29 -23.19
C PHE A 588 -12.46 -10.41 -23.35
N PHE A 589 -12.85 -10.67 -24.59
CA PHE A 589 -13.62 -11.87 -24.95
C PHE A 589 -12.68 -12.86 -25.63
N GLU A 590 -12.52 -14.05 -25.05
CA GLU A 590 -11.67 -15.12 -25.57
C GLU A 590 -12.52 -16.16 -26.30
N SER A 591 -12.05 -16.59 -27.47
CA SER A 591 -12.74 -17.55 -28.33
C SER A 591 -11.79 -18.62 -28.88
N ASP A 592 -10.92 -19.16 -28.02
CA ASP A 592 -9.92 -20.16 -28.41
C ASP A 592 -10.41 -21.59 -28.12
N ALA A 593 -10.15 -22.48 -29.07
CA ALA A 593 -10.26 -23.94 -28.93
C ALA A 593 -11.61 -24.48 -28.39
N GLY A 594 -12.73 -23.87 -28.75
CA GLY A 594 -14.08 -24.38 -28.44
C GLY A 594 -14.64 -23.95 -27.09
N THR A 595 -13.91 -23.13 -26.34
CA THR A 595 -14.41 -22.41 -25.15
C THR A 595 -14.56 -20.92 -25.49
N GLU A 596 -15.79 -20.45 -25.61
CA GLU A 596 -16.10 -19.02 -25.68
C GLU A 596 -16.33 -18.48 -24.28
N GLY A 597 -15.63 -17.41 -23.90
CA GLY A 597 -15.72 -16.92 -22.54
C GLY A 597 -15.01 -15.60 -22.27
N GLN A 598 -15.04 -15.24 -20.99
CA GLN A 598 -14.36 -14.06 -20.49
C GLN A 598 -12.84 -14.28 -20.44
N GLY A 599 -12.11 -13.35 -21.05
CA GLY A 599 -10.67 -13.24 -20.91
C GLY A 599 -10.25 -12.27 -19.80
N GLY A 600 -8.95 -11.98 -19.78
CA GLY A 600 -8.36 -11.06 -18.79
C GLY A 600 -9.06 -9.69 -18.71
N LEU A 601 -8.99 -9.06 -17.52
CA LEU A 601 -9.43 -7.67 -17.33
C LEU A 601 -8.67 -6.75 -18.29
N PHE A 602 -9.38 -5.93 -19.04
CA PHE A 602 -8.79 -4.94 -19.93
C PHE A 602 -8.68 -3.59 -19.23
N VAL A 603 -9.78 -2.95 -18.86
CA VAL A 603 -9.77 -1.64 -18.17
C VAL A 603 -10.93 -1.50 -17.20
N GLU A 604 -10.75 -0.70 -16.15
CA GLU A 604 -11.81 -0.32 -15.22
C GLU A 604 -12.13 1.17 -15.38
N MET A 605 -13.41 1.50 -15.54
CA MET A 605 -13.86 2.88 -15.69
C MET A 605 -13.89 3.59 -14.33
N SER A 606 -13.33 4.80 -14.26
CA SER A 606 -13.45 5.68 -13.10
C SER A 606 -14.86 6.26 -12.95
N ALA A 607 -15.12 6.93 -11.83
CA ALA A 607 -16.32 7.74 -11.66
C ALA A 607 -16.46 8.80 -12.77
N LEU A 608 -17.71 9.09 -13.15
CA LEU A 608 -18.06 10.11 -14.14
C LEU A 608 -17.93 11.51 -13.52
N ALA A 609 -17.34 12.45 -14.26
CA ALA A 609 -17.25 13.85 -13.89
C ALA A 609 -17.80 14.76 -14.99
N LEU A 610 -18.53 15.82 -14.63
CA LEU A 610 -19.01 16.82 -15.59
C LEU A 610 -17.84 17.69 -16.08
N SER A 611 -17.77 17.94 -17.38
CA SER A 611 -16.77 18.83 -17.96
C SER A 611 -16.95 20.27 -17.47
N SER A 612 -15.85 20.93 -17.07
CA SER A 612 -15.83 22.34 -16.65
C SER A 612 -16.06 23.34 -17.79
N ASP A 613 -16.03 22.87 -19.05
CA ASP A 613 -15.94 23.70 -20.26
C ASP A 613 -17.30 24.16 -20.83
N GLY A 614 -18.36 24.18 -20.02
CA GLY A 614 -19.66 24.76 -20.41
C GLY A 614 -20.56 23.88 -21.29
N ASP A 615 -20.03 22.81 -21.91
CA ASP A 615 -20.80 21.80 -22.63
C ASP A 615 -21.28 20.67 -21.68
N ALA A 616 -22.52 20.22 -21.84
CA ALA A 616 -23.12 19.11 -21.09
C ALA A 616 -22.52 17.73 -21.48
N VAL A 617 -21.23 17.54 -21.19
CA VAL A 617 -20.45 16.35 -21.51
C VAL A 617 -19.84 15.76 -20.25
N TRP A 618 -20.09 14.48 -20.04
CA TRP A 618 -19.55 13.70 -18.93
C TRP A 618 -18.27 12.99 -19.36
N LYS A 619 -17.26 12.91 -18.48
CA LYS A 619 -15.95 12.33 -18.76
C LYS A 619 -15.61 11.24 -17.74
N ALA A 620 -14.95 10.18 -18.19
CA ALA A 620 -14.33 9.16 -17.33
C ALA A 620 -12.96 8.77 -17.89
N GLN A 621 -12.10 8.18 -17.05
CA GLN A 621 -10.80 7.63 -17.45
C GLN A 621 -10.62 6.25 -16.84
N ASN A 622 -9.62 5.49 -17.27
CA ASN A 622 -9.31 4.22 -16.63
C ASN A 622 -8.73 4.45 -15.22
N ARG A 623 -9.13 3.62 -14.25
CA ARG A 623 -8.61 3.70 -12.86
C ARG A 623 -7.09 3.52 -12.82
N ASP A 624 -6.57 2.58 -13.61
CA ASP A 624 -5.16 2.31 -13.81
C ASP A 624 -4.84 2.04 -15.28
N THR A 625 -3.62 2.38 -15.73
CA THR A 625 -3.13 2.06 -17.08
C THR A 625 -2.93 0.55 -17.25
N HIS A 626 -3.41 0.01 -18.36
CA HIS A 626 -3.39 -1.43 -18.62
C HIS A 626 -2.17 -1.82 -19.46
N LEU A 627 -1.37 -2.77 -18.99
CA LEU A 627 -0.24 -3.32 -19.73
C LEU A 627 -0.64 -4.63 -20.40
N CYS A 628 -0.71 -4.64 -21.74
CA CYS A 628 -1.07 -5.82 -22.52
C CYS A 628 0.02 -6.12 -23.57
N GLY A 629 0.61 -7.31 -23.53
CA GLY A 629 1.59 -7.73 -24.55
C GLY A 629 2.85 -6.86 -24.66
N GLY A 630 3.15 -6.05 -23.64
CA GLY A 630 4.26 -5.09 -23.63
C GLY A 630 3.89 -3.66 -24.04
N ASP A 631 2.63 -3.41 -24.41
CA ASP A 631 2.10 -2.09 -24.76
C ASP A 631 1.20 -1.56 -23.62
N LEU A 632 1.34 -0.27 -23.30
CA LEU A 632 0.56 0.43 -22.27
C LEU A 632 -0.66 1.10 -22.89
N TYR A 633 -1.84 0.82 -22.33
CA TYR A 633 -3.13 1.36 -22.74
C TYR A 633 -3.64 2.35 -21.69
N ALA A 634 -3.90 3.59 -22.10
CA ALA A 634 -4.68 4.57 -21.33
C ALA A 634 -6.01 4.81 -22.04
N ALA A 635 -7.12 4.71 -21.32
CA ALA A 635 -8.46 4.84 -21.86
C ALA A 635 -9.19 6.04 -21.26
N SER A 636 -9.89 6.81 -22.11
CA SER A 636 -10.76 7.89 -21.65
C SER A 636 -12.08 7.87 -22.40
N TRP A 637 -13.16 8.17 -21.70
CA TRP A 637 -14.51 8.20 -22.23
C TRP A 637 -15.12 9.59 -22.14
N LYS A 638 -16.00 9.89 -23.11
CA LYS A 638 -16.91 11.02 -23.04
C LYS A 638 -18.32 10.57 -23.34
N PHE A 639 -19.30 11.15 -22.67
CA PHE A 639 -20.71 10.83 -22.86
C PHE A 639 -21.53 12.10 -23.02
N GLY A 640 -22.47 12.09 -23.97
CA GLY A 640 -23.49 13.13 -24.06
C GLY A 640 -24.48 13.04 -22.90
N ASP A 641 -25.16 14.14 -22.62
CA ASP A 641 -26.14 14.28 -21.52
C ASP A 641 -27.23 13.18 -21.53
N GLY A 642 -27.68 12.76 -22.72
CA GLY A 642 -28.66 11.68 -22.88
C GLY A 642 -28.22 10.34 -22.28
N MET A 643 -26.92 10.07 -22.21
CA MET A 643 -26.37 8.81 -21.70
C MET A 643 -26.46 8.68 -20.17
N VAL A 644 -26.59 9.79 -19.44
CA VAL A 644 -26.39 9.82 -17.97
C VAL A 644 -27.67 10.23 -17.20
N GLY A 645 -28.69 10.74 -17.90
CA GLY A 645 -30.01 11.07 -17.34
C GLY A 645 -30.08 12.44 -16.64
N ASP A 646 -31.30 12.93 -16.34
CA ASP A 646 -31.61 14.29 -15.85
C ASP A 646 -31.21 14.54 -14.37
N VAL A 647 -30.15 13.89 -13.88
CA VAL A 647 -29.67 13.96 -12.49
C VAL A 647 -28.68 15.12 -12.37
N GLY A 648 -29.17 16.36 -12.46
CA GLY A 648 -28.29 17.53 -12.29
C GLY A 648 -28.78 18.90 -12.75
N ARG A 649 -30.08 19.10 -13.05
CA ARG A 649 -30.59 20.44 -13.35
C ARG A 649 -30.79 21.27 -12.09
N VAL A 650 -29.75 21.99 -11.69
CA VAL A 650 -29.91 23.23 -10.91
C VAL A 650 -30.05 24.39 -11.90
N ASP A 651 -31.17 25.10 -11.78
CA ASP A 651 -31.63 26.32 -12.47
C ASP A 651 -30.78 26.91 -13.61
N LYS A 652 -31.38 26.98 -14.82
CA LYS A 652 -30.99 27.95 -15.86
C LYS A 652 -32.21 28.61 -16.51
N LYS A 653 -32.64 29.73 -15.93
CA LYS A 653 -33.09 30.90 -16.70
C LYS A 653 -31.86 31.75 -16.98
N ALA A 654 -31.19 31.52 -18.11
CA ALA A 654 -30.42 32.51 -18.86
C ALA A 654 -29.65 31.80 -19.98
N VAL A 655 -29.55 32.49 -21.11
CA VAL A 655 -28.76 32.16 -22.31
C VAL A 655 -29.46 31.22 -23.31
N GLU A 656 -30.54 31.74 -23.89
CA GLU A 656 -30.75 31.54 -25.33
C GLU A 656 -29.72 32.37 -26.10
N GLY A 657 -29.11 31.74 -27.10
CA GLY A 657 -28.44 32.47 -28.18
C GLY A 657 -26.99 32.06 -28.41
N ILE A 658 -26.79 31.54 -29.63
CA ILE A 658 -25.55 31.57 -30.44
C ILE A 658 -24.74 30.25 -30.42
N LEU A 659 -24.74 29.61 -31.59
CA LEU A 659 -24.00 28.43 -32.09
C LEU A 659 -24.66 27.06 -31.89
N GLY A 660 -24.97 26.42 -33.02
CA GLY A 660 -25.64 25.12 -33.10
C GLY A 660 -24.78 23.97 -32.58
N GLY A 661 -24.96 23.65 -31.30
CA GLY A 661 -24.52 22.40 -30.68
C GLY A 661 -25.53 21.25 -30.92
N PRO A 662 -25.09 19.99 -30.76
CA PRO A 662 -25.91 18.79 -31.00
C PRO A 662 -27.18 18.78 -30.14
N GLY A 663 -28.26 18.20 -30.68
CA GLY A 663 -29.61 18.32 -30.13
C GLY A 663 -29.72 17.81 -28.69
N LYS A 664 -30.55 18.50 -27.88
CA LYS A 664 -30.98 18.01 -26.56
C LYS A 664 -31.54 16.59 -26.70
N GLY A 665 -30.92 15.62 -26.01
CA GLY A 665 -31.38 14.23 -25.98
C GLY A 665 -30.66 13.27 -26.93
N GLU A 666 -29.66 13.70 -27.70
CA GLU A 666 -28.88 12.78 -28.55
C GLU A 666 -28.04 11.80 -27.71
N MET A 667 -28.20 10.50 -28.00
CA MET A 667 -27.45 9.42 -27.38
C MET A 667 -26.13 9.23 -28.11
N TRP A 668 -25.03 9.70 -27.53
CA TRP A 668 -23.69 9.50 -28.08
C TRP A 668 -22.64 9.32 -26.99
N TRP A 669 -21.58 8.59 -27.32
CA TRP A 669 -20.42 8.44 -26.47
C TRP A 669 -19.13 8.28 -27.27
N GLU A 670 -17.99 8.56 -26.64
CA GLU A 670 -16.66 8.44 -27.20
C GLU A 670 -15.79 7.58 -26.30
N VAL A 671 -14.89 6.81 -26.91
CA VAL A 671 -13.74 6.21 -26.23
C VAL A 671 -12.46 6.52 -26.99
N ARG A 672 -11.46 6.98 -26.25
CA ARG A 672 -10.10 7.22 -26.72
C ARG A 672 -9.14 6.26 -26.04
N TYR A 673 -8.31 5.59 -26.82
CA TYR A 673 -7.17 4.82 -26.35
C TYR A 673 -5.88 5.48 -26.81
N ASP A 674 -5.03 5.84 -25.85
CA ASP A 674 -3.64 6.22 -26.09
C ASP A 674 -2.76 5.00 -25.79
N VAL A 675 -2.15 4.42 -26.84
CA VAL A 675 -1.36 3.19 -26.76
C VAL A 675 0.10 3.50 -27.01
N THR A 676 0.98 3.06 -26.10
CA THR A 676 2.42 3.30 -26.18
C THR A 676 3.21 2.05 -25.82
N GLY A 677 4.15 1.66 -26.67
CA GLY A 677 4.94 0.45 -26.48
C GLY A 677 5.91 0.19 -27.62
N PRO A 678 6.79 -0.82 -27.47
CA PRO A 678 7.85 -1.12 -28.43
C PRO A 678 7.30 -1.70 -29.75
N LYS A 679 6.05 -2.18 -29.75
CA LYS A 679 5.39 -2.75 -30.94
C LYS A 679 4.20 -1.93 -31.42
N LYS A 680 3.55 -1.16 -30.53
CA LYS A 680 2.41 -0.30 -30.85
C LYS A 680 2.61 1.11 -30.29
N ASP A 681 2.48 2.13 -31.14
CA ASP A 681 2.33 3.54 -30.72
C ASP A 681 1.23 4.17 -31.57
N TYR A 682 0.02 4.26 -31.04
CA TYR A 682 -1.12 4.80 -31.77
C TYR A 682 -2.15 5.46 -30.84
N LEU A 683 -2.92 6.36 -31.43
CA LEU A 683 -4.13 6.93 -30.85
C LEU A 683 -5.35 6.35 -31.58
N SER A 684 -6.31 5.82 -30.83
CA SER A 684 -7.59 5.33 -31.36
C SER A 684 -8.74 6.10 -30.72
N LEU A 685 -9.47 6.90 -31.50
CA LEU A 685 -10.66 7.62 -31.05
C LEU A 685 -11.89 7.03 -31.73
N THR A 686 -12.85 6.52 -30.96
CA THR A 686 -14.11 5.99 -31.48
C THR A 686 -15.28 6.84 -30.98
N ARG A 687 -16.10 7.35 -31.89
CA ARG A 687 -17.37 8.04 -31.63
C ARG A 687 -18.51 7.08 -31.95
N TYR A 688 -19.42 6.91 -31.01
CA TYR A 688 -20.67 6.16 -31.16
C TYR A 688 -21.84 7.12 -31.07
N TRP A 689 -22.87 6.90 -31.87
CA TRP A 689 -24.12 7.65 -31.79
C TRP A 689 -25.31 6.76 -32.14
N ARG A 690 -26.46 7.12 -31.60
CA ARG A 690 -27.75 6.52 -31.87
C ARG A 690 -28.80 7.65 -31.90
N GLY A 691 -29.63 7.64 -32.93
CA GLY A 691 -30.76 8.55 -33.11
C GLY A 691 -32.05 7.97 -32.55
#